data_AF-A0AAV9ZZ56-F1
#
_entry.id   AF-A0AAV9ZZ56-F1
#
_cell.length_a   1.000
_cell.length_b   1.000
_cell.length_c   1.000
_cell.angle_alpha   90.00
_cell.angle_beta   90.00
_cell.angle_gamma   90.00
#
_symmetry.space_group_name_H-M   'P 1'
#
loop_
_entity.id
_entity.type
_entity.pdbx_description
1 polymer ?
#
loop_
_entity_poly.entity_id
_entity_poly.type
_entity_poly.pdbx_seq_one_letter_code
_entity_poly.pdbx_strand_id
1 'polypeptide(L)'
;MPPHLITPSQISAFPAQLQVRRLSSHRFVIPSLNSIPLQRAARLAADVSTPLTFLADALRDIRRVCFQATDSGRESLLSLLSLIYGLLDPTRLPPEPNTVDTDIVFYQSILCAFEMLQLFSFLIGQNTNILPKIGRVFWPRLWCWSQLMESHNHYTDTFPGSPRFPILEMAGLFWKTECISEFAIRNTPGLGTFLAHVWDDIISVWGERPGGSSILYKLSLYAAITDFLRICHHSGSHELFGSIVDGAGGPDKIAAVLIKYISLLIADAEHVPLERPTLMNFLANILLFLCDGQSLWHSLVRAGYTRFITKVVIKLTEGPWTADQLIKEAVVSCLRHLASIISLNDEYVRRALRANLFTALCCFLRMDIAQDKHEVVTQILDTVAQATLHYPSLRTLASIFPALETVDAAGTRSFSGIYQAEWTTFITLARMRVRLLNQFRSKKISSIAACANPECKILNIKRTGLRRCAGCKLALYCSKKCQTMSWRIYNHRSICAGACSENASEYRSTRFLHFAILREYHAQKSNLILKELAYANFTGRKAFCLLFRYIAGRFSASVVFADSYKKTIENHPTAGLPSVEMHLVDLPKQPIYAIALRTSGRVSMKERILQTVQKISSAKFEDAAKDLARLEVVETYDGDANV
;
A
#
# COMPACT_ATOMS: atom_id res chain seq x y z
N MET A 1 -30.11 9.69 13.60
CA MET A 1 -31.45 9.09 13.58
C MET A 1 -31.27 7.61 13.85
N PRO A 2 -31.98 6.99 14.80
CA PRO A 2 -31.88 5.54 15.01
C PRO A 2 -32.39 4.83 13.74
N PRO A 3 -31.83 3.68 13.36
CA PRO A 3 -32.34 2.92 12.23
C PRO A 3 -33.79 2.52 12.52
N HIS A 4 -34.73 2.91 11.65
CA HIS A 4 -36.12 2.48 11.76
C HIS A 4 -36.16 0.95 11.69
N LEU A 5 -36.54 0.30 12.80
CA LEU A 5 -36.87 -1.12 12.82
C LEU A 5 -37.90 -1.40 11.73
N ILE A 6 -37.65 -2.45 10.94
CA ILE A 6 -38.58 -2.90 9.90
C ILE A 6 -39.87 -3.28 10.62
N THR A 7 -40.96 -2.56 10.31
CA THR A 7 -42.27 -2.85 10.90
C THR A 7 -42.75 -4.23 10.43
N PRO A 8 -43.52 -4.99 11.24
CA PRO A 8 -44.12 -6.26 10.81
C PRO A 8 -44.87 -6.17 9.46
N SER A 9 -45.46 -5.01 9.15
CA SER A 9 -46.10 -4.70 7.87
C SER A 9 -45.16 -4.60 6.66
N GLN A 10 -43.90 -4.18 6.86
CA GLN A 10 -42.90 -4.14 5.79
C GLN A 10 -42.32 -5.53 5.48
N ILE A 11 -42.29 -6.42 6.46
CA ILE A 11 -41.90 -7.83 6.28
C ILE A 11 -42.92 -8.58 5.41
N SER A 12 -44.21 -8.23 5.52
CA SER A 12 -45.27 -8.83 4.68
C SER A 12 -45.27 -8.37 3.21
N ALA A 13 -44.45 -7.38 2.82
CA ALA A 13 -44.41 -6.84 1.46
C ALA A 13 -43.42 -7.55 0.51
N PHE A 14 -42.69 -8.57 0.98
CA PHE A 14 -41.87 -9.40 0.11
C PHE A 14 -42.74 -10.23 -0.86
N PRO A 15 -42.33 -10.46 -2.14
CA PRO A 15 -43.18 -11.13 -3.12
C PRO A 15 -43.46 -12.57 -2.69
N ALA A 16 -44.67 -12.83 -2.20
CA ALA A 16 -45.15 -14.14 -1.75
C ALA A 16 -45.42 -15.14 -2.90
N GLN A 17 -45.00 -14.85 -4.13
CA GLN A 17 -45.29 -15.66 -5.31
C GLN A 17 -44.04 -16.39 -5.81
N LEU A 18 -43.60 -17.41 -5.06
CA LEU A 18 -42.86 -18.55 -5.58
C LEU A 18 -43.05 -19.73 -4.61
N GLN A 19 -44.03 -20.58 -4.94
CA GLN A 19 -44.29 -21.94 -4.44
C GLN A 19 -43.84 -22.29 -3.00
N VAL A 20 -44.45 -21.69 -1.97
CA VAL A 20 -44.42 -22.22 -0.59
C VAL A 20 -45.61 -23.14 -0.27
N ARG A 21 -46.57 -23.29 -1.20
CA ARG A 21 -47.75 -24.17 -1.03
C ARG A 21 -47.44 -25.67 -0.88
N ARG A 22 -46.20 -26.13 -1.09
CA ARG A 22 -45.78 -27.52 -0.81
C ARG A 22 -45.14 -27.73 0.58
N LEU A 23 -44.74 -26.67 1.28
CA LEU A 23 -44.20 -26.78 2.65
C LEU A 23 -45.24 -26.43 3.72
N SER A 24 -46.24 -25.59 3.42
CA SER A 24 -47.28 -25.20 4.38
C SER A 24 -48.49 -26.15 4.42
N SER A 25 -48.68 -27.02 3.41
CA SER A 25 -49.82 -27.95 3.31
C SER A 25 -49.52 -29.36 3.83
N HIS A 26 -48.26 -29.68 4.10
CA HIS A 26 -47.93 -30.78 5.00
C HIS A 26 -48.05 -30.25 6.43
N ARG A 27 -49.10 -30.68 7.14
CA ARG A 27 -48.90 -30.99 8.57
C ARG A 27 -47.64 -31.84 8.58
N PHE A 28 -46.52 -31.31 9.04
CA PHE A 28 -45.33 -32.09 9.31
C PHE A 28 -45.75 -33.09 10.40
N VAL A 29 -46.24 -34.26 9.99
CA VAL A 29 -46.28 -35.43 10.85
C VAL A 29 -44.83 -35.75 11.04
N ILE A 30 -44.27 -35.27 12.15
CA ILE A 30 -42.88 -35.52 12.49
C ILE A 30 -42.75 -37.04 12.60
N PRO A 31 -42.02 -37.73 11.71
CA PRO A 31 -41.84 -39.17 11.80
C PRO A 31 -41.23 -39.48 13.17
N SER A 32 -41.72 -40.54 13.81
CA SER A 32 -41.57 -40.82 15.25
C SER A 32 -40.23 -40.37 15.85
N LEU A 33 -40.22 -39.17 16.43
CA LEU A 33 -39.19 -38.72 17.36
C LEU A 33 -39.27 -39.62 18.59
N ASN A 34 -38.64 -40.79 18.58
CA ASN A 34 -38.72 -41.74 19.69
C ASN A 34 -37.99 -41.23 20.96
N SER A 35 -37.29 -40.11 20.87
CA SER A 35 -36.75 -39.43 22.05
C SER A 35 -37.79 -38.47 22.64
N ILE A 36 -38.28 -38.83 23.83
CA ILE A 36 -39.17 -38.02 24.69
C ILE A 36 -38.77 -36.53 24.75
N PRO A 37 -37.47 -36.15 24.81
CA PRO A 37 -37.07 -34.75 24.86
C PRO A 37 -37.44 -33.93 23.61
N LEU A 38 -37.39 -34.53 22.42
CA LEU A 38 -37.69 -33.85 21.16
C LEU A 38 -39.18 -33.65 20.94
N GLN A 39 -40.00 -34.60 21.39
CA GLN A 39 -41.46 -34.42 21.42
C GLN A 39 -41.85 -33.33 22.41
N ARG A 40 -41.20 -33.26 23.58
CA ARG A 40 -41.42 -32.20 24.57
C ARG A 40 -41.02 -30.85 24.00
N ALA A 41 -39.84 -30.74 23.40
CA ALA A 41 -39.37 -29.52 22.75
C ALA A 41 -40.29 -29.08 21.60
N ALA A 42 -40.74 -30.01 20.75
CA ALA A 42 -41.66 -29.70 19.66
C ALA A 42 -43.04 -29.25 20.15
N ARG A 43 -43.55 -29.81 21.25
CA ARG A 43 -44.81 -29.36 21.88
C ARG A 43 -44.68 -27.96 22.49
N LEU A 44 -43.59 -27.71 23.22
CA LEU A 44 -43.29 -26.38 23.79
C LEU A 44 -43.07 -25.35 22.67
N ALA A 45 -42.43 -25.75 21.57
CA ALA A 45 -42.26 -24.91 20.40
C ALA A 45 -43.57 -24.72 19.63
N ALA A 46 -44.54 -25.63 19.68
CA ALA A 46 -45.81 -25.46 18.98
C ALA A 46 -46.74 -24.47 19.71
N ASP A 47 -46.61 -24.34 21.03
CA ASP A 47 -47.38 -23.41 21.84
C ASP A 47 -46.71 -22.03 21.90
N VAL A 48 -47.25 -21.08 21.14
CA VAL A 48 -46.77 -19.69 21.08
C VAL A 48 -46.90 -18.99 22.45
N SER A 49 -47.73 -19.51 23.35
CA SER A 49 -47.95 -18.93 24.69
C SER A 49 -47.00 -19.44 25.76
N THR A 50 -46.20 -20.48 25.47
CA THR A 50 -45.24 -21.03 26.45
C THR A 50 -44.07 -20.05 26.66
N PRO A 51 -43.80 -19.60 27.90
CA PRO A 51 -42.66 -18.74 28.19
C PRO A 51 -41.33 -19.42 27.85
N LEU A 52 -40.41 -18.68 27.24
CA LEU A 52 -39.09 -19.17 26.82
C LEU A 52 -38.20 -19.62 28.00
N THR A 53 -38.58 -19.33 29.26
CA THR A 53 -38.00 -19.92 30.49
C THR A 53 -37.97 -21.44 30.45
N PHE A 54 -39.06 -22.08 30.05
CA PHE A 54 -39.21 -23.54 30.01
C PHE A 54 -38.40 -24.17 28.88
N LEU A 55 -37.89 -23.36 27.95
CA LEU A 55 -37.00 -23.82 26.90
C LEU A 55 -35.58 -24.03 27.39
N ALA A 56 -35.10 -23.43 28.49
CA ALA A 56 -33.72 -23.59 28.93
C ALA A 56 -33.31 -25.06 29.18
N ASP A 57 -34.19 -25.83 29.83
CA ASP A 57 -33.98 -27.27 30.01
C ASP A 57 -34.11 -28.03 28.68
N ALA A 58 -35.05 -27.63 27.83
CA ALA A 58 -35.22 -28.20 26.49
C ALA A 58 -34.03 -27.91 25.57
N LEU A 59 -33.34 -26.77 25.71
CA LEU A 59 -32.16 -26.40 24.93
C LEU A 59 -31.00 -27.35 25.20
N ARG A 60 -30.82 -27.79 26.46
CA ARG A 60 -29.81 -28.79 26.82
C ARG A 60 -30.09 -30.12 26.12
N ASP A 61 -31.34 -30.54 26.11
CA ASP A 61 -31.76 -31.76 25.44
C ASP A 61 -31.64 -31.66 23.91
N ILE A 62 -32.05 -30.52 23.32
CA ILE A 62 -31.89 -30.25 21.89
C ILE A 62 -30.41 -30.30 21.52
N ARG A 63 -29.52 -29.66 22.29
CA ARG A 63 -28.08 -29.67 22.04
C ARG A 63 -27.52 -31.09 22.06
N ARG A 64 -27.92 -31.90 23.05
CA ARG A 64 -27.53 -33.32 23.13
C ARG A 64 -28.00 -34.10 21.91
N VAL A 65 -29.24 -33.89 21.46
CA VAL A 65 -29.73 -34.58 20.26
C VAL A 65 -29.05 -34.05 19.00
N CYS A 66 -28.75 -32.75 18.88
CA CYS A 66 -28.00 -32.22 17.75
C CYS A 66 -26.63 -32.89 17.60
N PHE A 67 -25.91 -33.13 18.71
CA PHE A 67 -24.64 -33.86 18.70
C PHE A 67 -24.80 -35.34 18.34
N GLN A 68 -25.93 -35.97 18.66
CA GLN A 68 -26.22 -37.35 18.23
C GLN A 68 -26.73 -37.40 16.78
N ALA A 69 -27.36 -36.32 16.32
CA ALA A 69 -28.01 -36.23 15.03
C ALA A 69 -27.02 -36.19 13.86
N THR A 70 -25.81 -35.68 14.09
CA THR A 70 -24.71 -35.75 13.13
C THR A 70 -24.40 -37.17 12.70
N ASP A 71 -24.67 -38.16 13.56
CA ASP A 71 -24.42 -39.58 13.30
C ASP A 71 -25.68 -40.34 12.85
N SER A 72 -26.88 -39.86 13.23
CA SER A 72 -28.15 -40.59 13.08
C SER A 72 -28.87 -40.44 11.73
N GLY A 73 -28.28 -39.73 10.76
CA GLY A 73 -28.83 -39.61 9.40
C GLY A 73 -29.78 -38.42 9.15
N ARG A 74 -30.20 -38.30 7.88
CA ARG A 74 -30.85 -37.08 7.32
C ARG A 74 -32.21 -36.72 7.94
N GLU A 75 -32.97 -37.68 8.46
CA GLU A 75 -34.32 -37.44 8.99
C GLU A 75 -34.32 -36.71 10.34
N SER A 76 -33.41 -37.09 11.25
CA SER A 76 -33.20 -36.40 12.54
C SER A 76 -32.84 -34.94 12.33
N LEU A 77 -31.96 -34.67 11.34
CA LEU A 77 -31.56 -33.32 10.98
C LEU A 77 -32.73 -32.48 10.45
N LEU A 78 -33.58 -33.02 9.57
CA LEU A 78 -34.76 -32.31 9.06
C LEU A 78 -35.76 -31.99 10.17
N SER A 79 -35.91 -32.89 11.15
CA SER A 79 -36.78 -32.68 12.31
C SER A 79 -36.25 -31.55 13.20
N LEU A 80 -34.93 -31.51 13.45
CA LEU A 80 -34.28 -30.43 14.20
C LEU A 80 -34.37 -29.09 13.46
N LEU A 81 -34.16 -29.08 12.15
CA LEU A 81 -34.32 -27.87 11.34
C LEU A 81 -35.77 -27.36 11.41
N SER A 82 -36.76 -28.24 11.37
CA SER A 82 -38.18 -27.85 11.50
C SER A 82 -38.48 -27.19 12.85
N LEU A 83 -37.86 -27.69 13.93
CA LEU A 83 -37.96 -27.09 15.26
C LEU A 83 -37.34 -25.69 15.30
N ILE A 84 -36.09 -25.56 14.83
CA ILE A 84 -35.38 -24.27 14.76
C ILE A 84 -36.17 -23.27 13.91
N TYR A 85 -36.73 -23.72 12.80
CA TYR A 85 -37.54 -22.89 11.90
C TYR A 85 -38.74 -22.26 12.62
N GLY A 86 -39.45 -23.06 13.42
CA GLY A 86 -40.61 -22.60 14.20
C GLY A 86 -40.22 -21.70 15.37
N LEU A 87 -39.11 -21.98 16.05
CA LEU A 87 -38.64 -21.18 17.18
C LEU A 87 -38.13 -19.80 16.75
N LEU A 88 -37.55 -19.70 15.55
CA LEU A 88 -37.06 -18.44 14.99
C LEU A 88 -38.13 -17.70 14.17
N ASP A 89 -39.41 -18.01 14.33
CA ASP A 89 -40.48 -17.26 13.65
C ASP A 89 -40.49 -15.78 14.07
N PRO A 90 -40.45 -14.80 13.13
CA PRO A 90 -40.51 -13.38 13.47
C PRO A 90 -41.76 -12.97 14.25
N THR A 91 -42.85 -13.74 14.16
CA THR A 91 -44.07 -13.53 14.98
C THR A 91 -43.85 -13.80 16.47
N ARG A 92 -42.71 -14.39 16.85
CA ARG A 92 -42.30 -14.68 18.23
C ARG A 92 -41.28 -13.69 18.78
N LEU A 93 -40.96 -12.62 18.05
CA LEU A 93 -40.09 -11.58 18.58
C LEU A 93 -40.76 -11.01 19.85
N PRO A 94 -40.05 -10.98 20.99
CA PRO A 94 -40.62 -10.42 22.21
C PRO A 94 -40.88 -8.91 22.00
N PRO A 95 -41.97 -8.37 22.56
CA PRO A 95 -42.19 -6.92 22.55
C PRO A 95 -41.08 -6.22 23.35
N GLU A 96 -40.80 -4.95 23.03
CA GLU A 96 -39.84 -4.16 23.80
C GLU A 96 -40.22 -4.16 25.30
N PRO A 97 -39.25 -4.39 26.21
CA PRO A 97 -39.54 -4.48 27.62
C PRO A 97 -39.98 -3.12 28.17
N ASN A 98 -41.12 -3.09 28.87
CA ASN A 98 -41.67 -1.89 29.50
C ASN A 98 -41.76 -2.01 31.04
N THR A 99 -41.45 -3.19 31.58
CA THR A 99 -41.40 -3.55 33.00
C THR A 99 -40.25 -4.51 33.28
N VAL A 100 -39.88 -4.70 34.55
CA VAL A 100 -38.83 -5.63 34.96
C VAL A 100 -39.18 -7.09 34.61
N ASP A 101 -40.43 -7.50 34.77
CA ASP A 101 -40.85 -8.87 34.42
C ASP A 101 -40.78 -9.11 32.91
N THR A 102 -41.16 -8.12 32.11
CA THR A 102 -41.00 -8.19 30.65
C THR A 102 -39.55 -8.20 30.21
N ASP A 103 -38.64 -7.61 31.00
CA ASP A 103 -37.20 -7.62 30.73
C ASP A 103 -36.61 -9.05 30.85
N ILE A 104 -36.97 -9.78 31.92
CA ILE A 104 -36.54 -11.18 32.09
C ILE A 104 -37.00 -12.06 30.93
N VAL A 105 -38.26 -11.90 30.50
CA VAL A 105 -38.82 -12.65 29.38
C VAL A 105 -38.13 -12.27 28.06
N PHE A 106 -37.86 -10.98 27.85
CA PHE A 106 -37.14 -10.48 26.68
C PHE A 106 -35.73 -11.06 26.61
N TYR A 107 -34.97 -10.99 27.70
CA TYR A 107 -33.63 -11.56 27.84
C TYR A 107 -33.60 -13.08 27.53
N GLN A 108 -34.54 -13.85 28.09
CA GLN A 108 -34.61 -15.29 27.86
C GLN A 108 -34.98 -15.63 26.41
N SER A 109 -35.80 -14.77 25.79
CA SER A 109 -36.14 -14.92 24.37
C SER A 109 -34.91 -14.72 23.48
N ILE A 110 -34.12 -13.68 23.77
CA ILE A 110 -32.85 -13.42 23.09
C ILE A 110 -31.87 -14.57 23.31
N LEU A 111 -31.72 -15.07 24.54
CA LEU A 111 -30.84 -16.18 24.87
C LEU A 111 -31.25 -17.46 24.13
N CYS A 112 -32.54 -17.77 24.11
CA CYS A 112 -33.05 -18.93 23.38
C CYS A 112 -32.81 -18.81 21.87
N ALA A 113 -33.07 -17.63 21.29
CA ALA A 113 -32.79 -17.38 19.88
C ALA A 113 -31.29 -17.55 19.60
N PHE A 114 -30.41 -17.02 20.45
CA PHE A 114 -28.97 -17.15 20.31
C PHE A 114 -28.51 -18.62 20.30
N GLU A 115 -28.99 -19.43 21.24
CA GLU A 115 -28.70 -20.87 21.27
C GLU A 115 -29.23 -21.58 20.01
N MET A 116 -30.41 -21.19 19.51
CA MET A 116 -30.94 -21.71 18.24
C MET A 116 -30.07 -21.33 17.04
N LEU A 117 -29.54 -20.11 17.00
CA LEU A 117 -28.62 -19.67 15.95
C LEU A 117 -27.30 -20.46 16.01
N GLN A 118 -26.76 -20.71 17.20
CA GLN A 118 -25.57 -21.55 17.39
C GLN A 118 -25.82 -22.98 16.90
N LEU A 119 -26.92 -23.59 17.31
CA LEU A 119 -27.31 -24.94 16.91
C LEU A 119 -27.51 -25.03 15.40
N PHE A 120 -28.18 -24.05 14.81
CA PHE A 120 -28.35 -23.98 13.36
C PHE A 120 -26.99 -23.91 12.64
N SER A 121 -26.12 -22.98 13.05
CA SER A 121 -24.78 -22.84 12.47
C SER A 121 -24.00 -24.15 12.52
N PHE A 122 -24.01 -24.82 13.69
CA PHE A 122 -23.39 -26.12 13.88
C PHE A 122 -23.96 -27.20 12.94
N LEU A 123 -25.28 -27.36 12.90
CA LEU A 123 -25.95 -28.38 12.08
C LEU A 123 -25.68 -28.18 10.57
N ILE A 124 -25.69 -26.92 10.12
CA ILE A 124 -25.41 -26.57 8.72
C ILE A 124 -23.94 -26.73 8.37
N GLY A 125 -23.02 -26.37 9.28
CA GLY A 125 -21.59 -26.58 9.07
C GLY A 125 -21.25 -28.05 8.80
N GLN A 126 -21.96 -28.98 9.45
CA GLN A 126 -21.81 -30.42 9.22
C GLN A 126 -22.54 -30.94 7.96
N ASN A 127 -23.49 -30.17 7.42
CA ASN A 127 -24.41 -30.63 6.37
C ASN A 127 -24.65 -29.56 5.28
N THR A 128 -23.58 -28.99 4.75
CA THR A 128 -23.63 -27.88 3.77
C THR A 128 -24.47 -28.20 2.54
N ASN A 129 -24.59 -29.47 2.15
CA ASN A 129 -25.42 -29.94 1.03
C ASN A 129 -26.94 -29.69 1.17
N ILE A 130 -27.44 -29.44 2.39
CA ILE A 130 -28.87 -29.16 2.63
C ILE A 130 -29.16 -27.66 2.50
N LEU A 131 -28.14 -26.83 2.67
CA LEU A 131 -28.27 -25.37 2.66
C LEU A 131 -28.99 -24.82 1.42
N PRO A 132 -28.82 -25.38 0.19
CA PRO A 132 -29.49 -24.85 -1.01
C PRO A 132 -31.00 -24.92 -0.94
N LYS A 133 -31.51 -25.91 -0.21
CA LYS A 133 -32.93 -26.20 -0.13
C LYS A 133 -33.63 -25.33 0.91
N ILE A 134 -32.92 -24.98 1.99
CA ILE A 134 -33.53 -24.34 3.15
C ILE A 134 -33.17 -22.85 3.28
N GLY A 135 -32.05 -22.41 2.70
CA GLY A 135 -31.49 -21.10 3.04
C GLY A 135 -32.37 -19.91 2.69
N ARG A 136 -33.10 -19.99 1.58
CA ARG A 136 -34.08 -18.96 1.20
C ARG A 136 -35.20 -18.79 2.24
N VAL A 137 -35.58 -19.87 2.92
CA VAL A 137 -36.68 -19.87 3.89
C VAL A 137 -36.18 -19.47 5.28
N PHE A 138 -34.97 -19.87 5.65
CA PHE A 138 -34.39 -19.54 6.95
C PHE A 138 -33.83 -18.11 7.02
N TRP A 139 -33.21 -17.60 5.95
CA TRP A 139 -32.50 -16.32 6.01
C TRP A 139 -33.32 -15.13 6.55
N PRO A 140 -34.58 -14.87 6.09
CA PRO A 140 -35.37 -13.77 6.64
C PRO A 140 -35.61 -13.90 8.15
N ARG A 141 -35.76 -15.13 8.65
CA ARG A 141 -35.99 -15.43 10.07
C ARG A 141 -34.74 -15.16 10.89
N LEU A 142 -33.61 -15.70 10.43
CA LEU A 142 -32.31 -15.50 11.05
C LEU A 142 -31.96 -14.00 11.09
N TRP A 143 -32.23 -13.28 10.01
CA TRP A 143 -31.97 -11.86 9.91
C TRP A 143 -32.83 -11.03 10.89
N CYS A 144 -34.12 -11.32 11.03
CA CYS A 144 -34.98 -10.60 11.98
C CYS A 144 -34.44 -10.70 13.43
N TRP A 145 -34.05 -11.90 13.86
CA TRP A 145 -33.45 -12.10 15.18
C TRP A 145 -32.08 -11.43 15.31
N SER A 146 -31.31 -11.40 14.22
CA SER A 146 -30.02 -10.70 14.17
C SER A 146 -30.18 -9.19 14.42
N GLN A 147 -31.19 -8.57 13.80
CA GLN A 147 -31.49 -7.15 14.00
C GLN A 147 -31.98 -6.86 15.42
N LEU A 148 -32.78 -7.76 16.01
CA LEU A 148 -33.21 -7.62 17.40
C LEU A 148 -32.01 -7.68 18.36
N MET A 149 -31.14 -8.67 18.22
CA MET A 149 -29.93 -8.81 19.02
C MET A 149 -29.00 -7.60 18.87
N GLU A 150 -28.87 -7.08 17.65
CA GLU A 150 -28.03 -5.92 17.36
C GLU A 150 -28.54 -4.65 18.04
N SER A 151 -29.85 -4.40 17.97
CA SER A 151 -30.48 -3.24 18.62
C SER A 151 -30.46 -3.32 20.15
N HIS A 152 -30.26 -4.52 20.71
CA HIS A 152 -30.27 -4.78 22.15
C HIS A 152 -28.99 -5.48 22.63
N ASN A 153 -27.85 -5.05 22.08
CA ASN A 153 -26.54 -5.66 22.35
C ASN A 153 -26.18 -5.73 23.85
N HIS A 154 -26.65 -4.78 24.68
CA HIS A 154 -26.43 -4.77 26.12
C HIS A 154 -26.94 -6.03 26.85
N TYR A 155 -28.00 -6.71 26.37
CA TYR A 155 -28.41 -8.00 26.94
C TYR A 155 -27.47 -9.13 26.58
N THR A 156 -26.77 -8.99 25.46
CA THR A 156 -25.95 -10.04 24.89
C THR A 156 -24.48 -9.96 25.30
N ASP A 157 -24.06 -8.82 25.87
CA ASP A 157 -22.72 -8.64 26.43
C ASP A 157 -22.44 -9.60 27.61
N THR A 158 -23.48 -10.11 28.26
CA THR A 158 -23.37 -11.11 29.33
C THR A 158 -23.26 -12.55 28.80
N PHE A 159 -23.50 -12.77 27.50
CA PHE A 159 -23.47 -14.11 26.93
C PHE A 159 -22.03 -14.62 26.78
N PRO A 160 -21.81 -15.94 26.90
CA PRO A 160 -20.52 -16.53 26.57
C PRO A 160 -20.29 -16.46 25.05
N GLY A 161 -19.63 -15.36 24.61
CA GLY A 161 -19.38 -15.04 23.21
C GLY A 161 -20.40 -14.06 22.63
N SER A 162 -20.02 -13.27 21.61
CA SER A 162 -20.97 -12.30 21.03
C SER A 162 -22.07 -13.02 20.21
N PRO A 163 -23.34 -12.60 20.33
CA PRO A 163 -24.44 -13.10 19.50
C PRO A 163 -24.25 -12.85 18.01
N ARG A 164 -23.38 -11.89 17.67
CA ARG A 164 -23.05 -11.50 16.31
C ARG A 164 -22.32 -12.60 15.54
N PHE A 165 -21.69 -13.53 16.24
CA PHE A 165 -20.84 -14.56 15.64
C PHE A 165 -21.60 -15.66 14.88
N PRO A 166 -22.61 -16.34 15.47
CA PRO A 166 -23.42 -17.29 14.71
C PRO A 166 -24.02 -16.67 13.45
N ILE A 167 -24.39 -15.40 13.52
CA ILE A 167 -24.97 -14.66 12.39
C ILE A 167 -23.95 -14.50 11.27
N LEU A 168 -22.73 -14.11 11.59
CA LEU A 168 -21.65 -13.97 10.63
C LEU A 168 -21.22 -15.33 10.03
N GLU A 169 -21.15 -16.37 10.85
CA GLU A 169 -20.84 -17.73 10.39
C GLU A 169 -21.91 -18.24 9.43
N MET A 170 -23.19 -18.07 9.78
CA MET A 170 -24.32 -18.40 8.91
C MET A 170 -24.31 -17.58 7.62
N ALA A 171 -24.07 -16.27 7.67
CA ALA A 171 -23.97 -15.43 6.48
C ALA A 171 -22.87 -15.93 5.55
N GLY A 172 -21.70 -16.28 6.10
CA GLY A 172 -20.61 -16.91 5.35
C GLY A 172 -20.99 -18.26 4.76
N LEU A 173 -21.67 -19.12 5.53
CA LEU A 173 -22.13 -20.43 5.07
C LEU A 173 -23.15 -20.30 3.93
N PHE A 174 -24.22 -19.50 4.10
CA PHE A 174 -25.24 -19.31 3.08
C PHE A 174 -24.67 -18.77 1.77
N TRP A 175 -23.62 -17.95 1.88
CA TRP A 175 -22.97 -17.40 0.70
C TRP A 175 -22.10 -18.44 -0.03
N LYS A 176 -21.29 -19.21 0.71
CA LYS A 176 -20.39 -20.24 0.14
C LYS A 176 -21.10 -21.27 -0.72
N THR A 177 -22.32 -21.60 -0.37
CA THR A 177 -23.04 -22.76 -0.91
C THR A 177 -23.96 -22.41 -2.08
N GLU A 178 -23.90 -21.19 -2.62
CA GLU A 178 -24.74 -20.68 -3.74
C GLU A 178 -26.26 -20.89 -3.52
N CYS A 179 -26.66 -21.04 -2.26
CA CYS A 179 -27.98 -21.54 -1.86
C CYS A 179 -29.09 -20.52 -2.01
N ILE A 180 -28.76 -19.34 -1.52
CA ILE A 180 -29.58 -18.17 -1.63
C ILE A 180 -29.09 -17.52 -2.91
N SER A 181 -30.02 -17.06 -3.77
CA SER A 181 -29.60 -16.18 -4.86
C SER A 181 -28.76 -15.09 -4.19
N GLU A 182 -27.49 -14.96 -4.56
CA GLU A 182 -26.55 -13.95 -4.05
C GLU A 182 -27.27 -12.61 -3.77
N PHE A 183 -28.20 -12.28 -4.66
CA PHE A 183 -29.25 -11.29 -4.55
C PHE A 183 -29.94 -11.12 -3.18
N ALA A 184 -30.49 -12.15 -2.52
CA ALA A 184 -31.31 -11.96 -1.32
C ALA A 184 -30.48 -11.55 -0.10
N ILE A 185 -29.28 -12.15 0.07
CA ILE A 185 -28.36 -11.74 1.14
C ILE A 185 -27.79 -10.35 0.81
N ARG A 186 -27.35 -10.14 -0.45
CA ARG A 186 -26.80 -8.87 -0.92
C ARG A 186 -27.76 -7.70 -0.72
N ASN A 187 -29.05 -7.91 -0.94
CA ASN A 187 -30.10 -6.89 -0.81
C ASN A 187 -30.76 -6.86 0.57
N THR A 188 -30.18 -7.56 1.56
CA THR A 188 -30.71 -7.52 2.93
C THR A 188 -30.42 -6.16 3.54
N PRO A 189 -31.46 -5.36 3.89
CA PRO A 189 -31.25 -4.00 4.39
C PRO A 189 -30.48 -3.99 5.71
N GLY A 190 -29.46 -3.15 5.78
CA GLY A 190 -28.62 -3.00 6.98
C GLY A 190 -27.60 -4.12 7.19
N LEU A 191 -27.50 -5.12 6.29
CA LEU A 191 -26.51 -6.18 6.41
C LEU A 191 -25.08 -5.65 6.42
N GLY A 192 -24.75 -4.72 5.52
CA GLY A 192 -23.42 -4.13 5.48
C GLY A 192 -23.06 -3.40 6.78
N THR A 193 -24.00 -2.61 7.31
CA THR A 193 -23.82 -1.93 8.59
C THR A 193 -23.62 -2.89 9.76
N PHE A 194 -24.44 -3.93 9.83
CA PHE A 194 -24.30 -4.99 10.82
C PHE A 194 -22.91 -5.63 10.74
N LEU A 195 -22.48 -6.06 9.54
CA LEU A 195 -21.18 -6.69 9.34
C LEU A 195 -20.03 -5.80 9.79
N ALA A 196 -20.11 -4.48 9.54
CA ALA A 196 -19.12 -3.53 10.00
C ALA A 196 -19.03 -3.46 11.54
N HIS A 197 -20.17 -3.46 12.25
CA HIS A 197 -20.20 -3.49 13.71
C HIS A 197 -19.66 -4.80 14.27
N VAL A 198 -20.08 -5.94 13.68
CA VAL A 198 -19.56 -7.25 14.06
C VAL A 198 -18.03 -7.27 13.92
N TRP A 199 -17.51 -6.72 12.84
CA TRP A 199 -16.06 -6.68 12.60
C TRP A 199 -15.32 -5.79 13.61
N ASP A 200 -15.85 -4.63 13.96
CA ASP A 200 -15.25 -3.72 14.96
C ASP A 200 -15.20 -4.37 16.36
N ASP A 201 -16.30 -5.02 16.77
CA ASP A 201 -16.40 -5.76 18.03
C ASP A 201 -15.38 -6.89 18.10
N ILE A 202 -15.29 -7.69 17.04
CA ILE A 202 -14.34 -8.79 16.93
C ILE A 202 -12.92 -8.32 17.19
N ILE A 203 -12.54 -7.24 16.51
CA ILE A 203 -11.19 -6.70 16.59
C ILE A 203 -10.92 -6.14 17.99
N SER A 204 -11.94 -5.65 18.67
CA SER A 204 -11.87 -5.15 20.04
C SER A 204 -11.68 -6.31 21.02
N VAL A 205 -12.55 -7.31 20.98
CA VAL A 205 -12.49 -8.51 21.84
C VAL A 205 -11.19 -9.29 21.64
N TRP A 206 -10.75 -9.45 20.39
CA TRP A 206 -9.55 -10.21 20.07
C TRP A 206 -8.27 -9.49 20.52
N GLY A 207 -8.26 -8.15 20.51
CA GLY A 207 -7.13 -7.36 20.98
C GLY A 207 -6.90 -7.45 22.50
N GLU A 208 -7.96 -7.66 23.29
CA GLU A 208 -7.88 -7.67 24.76
C GLU A 208 -7.45 -9.01 25.35
N ARG A 209 -7.70 -10.13 24.66
CA ARG A 209 -7.43 -11.48 25.18
C ARG A 209 -6.62 -12.34 24.20
N PRO A 210 -5.32 -12.05 24.01
CA PRO A 210 -4.43 -12.91 23.23
C PRO A 210 -4.33 -14.29 23.90
N GLY A 211 -5.07 -15.28 23.36
CA GLY A 211 -5.04 -16.68 23.82
C GLY A 211 -6.35 -17.24 24.40
N GLY A 212 -7.40 -16.42 24.56
CA GLY A 212 -8.64 -16.85 25.23
C GLY A 212 -9.71 -17.48 24.33
N SER A 213 -9.70 -17.23 23.02
CA SER A 213 -10.70 -17.77 22.10
C SER A 213 -10.18 -19.03 21.39
N SER A 214 -11.07 -20.01 21.21
CA SER A 214 -10.81 -21.21 20.41
C SER A 214 -10.30 -20.79 19.03
N ILE A 215 -9.22 -21.40 18.59
CA ILE A 215 -8.62 -21.04 17.31
C ILE A 215 -9.54 -21.33 16.12
N LEU A 216 -10.30 -22.43 16.20
CA LEU A 216 -11.32 -22.80 15.21
C LEU A 216 -12.33 -21.68 15.00
N TYR A 217 -12.66 -20.96 16.07
CA TYR A 217 -13.58 -19.84 16.04
C TYR A 217 -12.99 -18.61 15.33
N LYS A 218 -11.68 -18.36 15.50
CA LYS A 218 -11.01 -17.32 14.73
C LYS A 218 -10.94 -17.69 13.25
N LEU A 219 -10.69 -18.95 12.91
CA LEU A 219 -10.67 -19.43 11.53
C LEU A 219 -12.02 -19.31 10.81
N SER A 220 -13.11 -19.74 11.44
CA SER A 220 -14.44 -19.67 10.83
C SER A 220 -14.80 -18.21 10.52
N LEU A 221 -14.43 -17.32 11.44
CA LEU A 221 -14.58 -15.91 11.26
C LEU A 221 -13.74 -15.36 10.10
N TYR A 222 -12.47 -15.74 10.02
CA TYR A 222 -11.62 -15.28 8.92
C TYR A 222 -12.14 -15.71 7.57
N ALA A 223 -12.66 -16.94 7.51
CA ALA A 223 -13.30 -17.45 6.33
C ALA A 223 -14.50 -16.59 5.96
N ALA A 224 -15.42 -16.33 6.90
CA ALA A 224 -16.61 -15.53 6.66
C ALA A 224 -16.28 -14.12 6.13
N ILE A 225 -15.35 -13.40 6.77
CA ILE A 225 -14.94 -12.06 6.34
C ILE A 225 -14.24 -12.10 4.98
N THR A 226 -13.31 -13.03 4.78
CA THR A 226 -12.55 -13.12 3.53
C THR A 226 -13.44 -13.45 2.36
N ASP A 227 -14.33 -14.43 2.52
CA ASP A 227 -15.30 -14.78 1.50
C ASP A 227 -16.15 -13.57 1.16
N PHE A 228 -16.67 -12.90 2.20
CA PHE A 228 -17.48 -11.72 2.05
C PHE A 228 -16.79 -10.60 1.23
N LEU A 229 -15.53 -10.27 1.54
CA LEU A 229 -14.74 -9.29 0.80
C LEU A 229 -14.53 -9.72 -0.65
N ARG A 230 -14.15 -10.99 -0.86
CA ARG A 230 -13.96 -11.57 -2.19
C ARG A 230 -15.22 -11.40 -3.03
N ILE A 231 -16.39 -11.61 -2.44
CA ILE A 231 -17.64 -11.45 -3.17
C ILE A 231 -17.93 -10.00 -3.49
N CYS A 232 -17.77 -9.07 -2.54
CA CYS A 232 -17.95 -7.64 -2.81
C CYS A 232 -17.13 -7.19 -4.03
N HIS A 233 -15.94 -7.77 -4.18
CA HIS A 233 -15.09 -7.55 -5.35
C HIS A 233 -15.63 -8.21 -6.63
N HIS A 234 -15.95 -9.51 -6.62
CA HIS A 234 -16.32 -10.23 -7.84
C HIS A 234 -17.72 -9.88 -8.36
N SER A 235 -18.64 -9.55 -7.47
CA SER A 235 -20.05 -9.29 -7.79
C SER A 235 -20.34 -7.86 -8.26
N GLY A 236 -19.32 -6.99 -8.27
CA GLY A 236 -19.49 -5.55 -8.49
C GLY A 236 -20.45 -4.91 -7.47
N SER A 237 -20.59 -5.48 -6.27
CA SER A 237 -21.51 -4.99 -5.24
C SER A 237 -20.96 -3.80 -4.49
N HIS A 238 -20.81 -2.69 -5.22
CA HIS A 238 -20.39 -1.41 -4.65
C HIS A 238 -21.37 -0.91 -3.58
N GLU A 239 -22.66 -1.24 -3.66
CA GLU A 239 -23.68 -0.84 -2.68
C GLU A 239 -23.48 -1.53 -1.32
N LEU A 240 -23.29 -2.85 -1.31
CA LEU A 240 -23.09 -3.59 -0.06
C LEU A 240 -21.77 -3.18 0.60
N PHE A 241 -20.71 -3.04 -0.19
CA PHE A 241 -19.44 -2.54 0.30
C PHE A 241 -19.57 -1.10 0.83
N GLY A 242 -20.31 -0.23 0.13
CA GLY A 242 -20.65 1.11 0.60
C GLY A 242 -21.35 1.10 1.95
N SER A 243 -22.35 0.24 2.14
CA SER A 243 -23.05 0.07 3.42
C SER A 243 -22.13 -0.38 4.56
N ILE A 244 -21.09 -1.18 4.27
CA ILE A 244 -20.07 -1.55 5.27
C ILE A 244 -19.18 -0.38 5.60
N VAL A 245 -18.73 0.35 4.58
CA VAL A 245 -17.93 1.56 4.77
C VAL A 245 -18.70 2.54 5.65
N ASP A 246 -19.99 2.77 5.36
CA ASP A 246 -20.85 3.67 6.12
C ASP A 246 -21.09 3.17 7.54
N GLY A 247 -21.41 1.89 7.71
CA GLY A 247 -21.62 1.28 9.02
C GLY A 247 -20.37 1.23 9.89
N ALA A 248 -19.19 1.13 9.27
CA ALA A 248 -17.92 1.26 9.98
C ALA A 248 -17.68 2.69 10.47
N GLY A 249 -18.46 3.69 10.05
CA GLY A 249 -18.23 5.11 10.33
C GLY A 249 -17.39 5.82 9.26
N GLY A 250 -17.36 5.28 8.04
CA GLY A 250 -16.69 5.85 6.88
C GLY A 250 -15.39 5.14 6.48
N PRO A 251 -14.79 5.55 5.34
CA PRO A 251 -13.68 4.85 4.71
C PRO A 251 -12.39 4.85 5.56
N ASP A 252 -12.20 5.85 6.43
CA ASP A 252 -11.05 5.91 7.34
C ASP A 252 -11.14 4.88 8.47
N LYS A 253 -12.33 4.72 9.06
CA LYS A 253 -12.50 3.77 10.17
C LYS A 253 -12.42 2.33 9.67
N ILE A 254 -13.05 1.99 8.54
CA ILE A 254 -12.91 0.66 7.94
C ILE A 254 -11.46 0.35 7.52
N ALA A 255 -10.72 1.33 7.00
CA ALA A 255 -9.30 1.15 6.68
C ALA A 255 -8.45 0.83 7.91
N ALA A 256 -8.72 1.49 9.05
CA ALA A 256 -8.05 1.20 10.32
C ALA A 256 -8.42 -0.20 10.86
N VAL A 257 -9.70 -0.58 10.79
CA VAL A 257 -10.22 -1.91 11.13
C VAL A 257 -9.51 -2.98 10.30
N LEU A 258 -9.44 -2.82 8.97
CA LEU A 258 -8.74 -3.73 8.06
C LEU A 258 -7.26 -3.90 8.43
N ILE A 259 -6.52 -2.80 8.66
CA ILE A 259 -5.11 -2.87 9.04
C ILE A 259 -4.93 -3.59 10.38
N LYS A 260 -5.77 -3.29 11.38
CA LYS A 260 -5.71 -3.93 12.70
C LYS A 260 -6.01 -5.43 12.58
N TYR A 261 -7.05 -5.79 11.83
CA TYR A 261 -7.44 -7.18 11.58
C TYR A 261 -6.32 -7.99 10.94
N ILE A 262 -5.70 -7.48 9.87
CA ILE A 262 -4.60 -8.18 9.20
C ILE A 262 -3.36 -8.26 10.10
N SER A 263 -3.11 -7.24 10.93
CA SER A 263 -2.03 -7.28 11.91
C SER A 263 -2.23 -8.39 12.94
N LEU A 264 -3.46 -8.57 13.43
CA LEU A 264 -3.83 -9.64 14.36
C LEU A 264 -3.71 -11.02 13.68
N LEU A 265 -4.13 -11.14 12.41
CA LEU A 265 -3.98 -12.36 11.61
C LEU A 265 -2.51 -12.81 11.50
N ILE A 266 -1.61 -11.87 11.24
CA ILE A 266 -0.17 -12.15 11.15
C ILE A 266 0.38 -12.60 12.51
N ALA A 267 -0.02 -11.92 13.60
CA ALA A 267 0.42 -12.28 14.94
C ALA A 267 -0.04 -13.69 15.32
N ASP A 268 -1.31 -14.03 15.08
CA ASP A 268 -1.86 -15.36 15.34
C ASP A 268 -1.17 -16.44 14.49
N ALA A 269 -0.89 -16.15 13.22
CA ALA A 269 -0.19 -17.09 12.37
C ALA A 269 1.24 -17.38 12.84
N GLU A 270 1.86 -16.53 13.65
CA GLU A 270 3.15 -16.82 14.30
C GLU A 270 3.00 -17.82 15.47
N HIS A 271 1.83 -17.86 16.10
CA HIS A 271 1.59 -18.60 17.34
C HIS A 271 0.91 -19.95 17.08
N VAL A 272 0.34 -20.15 15.89
CA VAL A 272 -0.42 -21.37 15.55
C VAL A 272 0.14 -22.05 14.30
N PRO A 273 1.02 -23.04 14.47
CA PRO A 273 1.66 -23.73 13.36
C PRO A 273 0.69 -24.59 12.51
N LEU A 274 -0.28 -25.26 13.14
CA LEU A 274 -1.12 -26.27 12.49
C LEU A 274 -2.12 -25.69 11.47
N GLU A 275 -2.56 -24.45 11.67
CA GLU A 275 -3.57 -23.80 10.81
C GLU A 275 -2.96 -22.71 9.92
N ARG A 276 -1.64 -22.59 9.95
CA ARG A 276 -0.88 -21.53 9.28
C ARG A 276 -1.15 -21.43 7.78
N PRO A 277 -1.26 -22.51 6.99
CA PRO A 277 -1.57 -22.40 5.56
C PRO A 277 -2.93 -21.75 5.30
N THR A 278 -3.96 -22.14 6.06
CA THR A 278 -5.32 -21.58 5.94
C THR A 278 -5.33 -20.09 6.29
N LEU A 279 -4.65 -19.70 7.38
CA LEU A 279 -4.50 -18.29 7.76
C LEU A 279 -3.80 -17.47 6.69
N MET A 280 -2.75 -18.02 6.08
CA MET A 280 -2.02 -17.34 5.01
C MET A 280 -2.84 -17.22 3.74
N ASN A 281 -3.70 -18.19 3.43
CA ASN A 281 -4.64 -18.09 2.32
C ASN A 281 -5.71 -17.02 2.55
N PHE A 282 -6.22 -16.88 3.78
CA PHE A 282 -7.13 -15.78 4.12
C PHE A 282 -6.43 -14.42 3.99
N LEU A 283 -5.23 -14.32 4.56
CA LEU A 283 -4.38 -13.14 4.45
C LEU A 283 -4.15 -12.75 2.98
N ALA A 284 -3.79 -13.71 2.13
CA ALA A 284 -3.55 -13.49 0.71
C ALA A 284 -4.79 -12.94 -0.01
N ASN A 285 -5.96 -13.54 0.21
CA ASN A 285 -7.22 -13.07 -0.38
C ASN A 285 -7.60 -11.65 0.07
N ILE A 286 -7.44 -11.34 1.36
CA ILE A 286 -7.69 -9.99 1.87
C ILE A 286 -6.73 -8.99 1.22
N LEU A 287 -5.46 -9.35 1.07
CA LEU A 287 -4.48 -8.47 0.45
C LEU A 287 -4.77 -8.22 -1.03
N LEU A 288 -5.16 -9.26 -1.79
CA LEU A 288 -5.60 -9.12 -3.17
C LEU A 288 -6.80 -8.16 -3.26
N PHE A 289 -7.81 -8.34 -2.40
CA PHE A 289 -8.95 -7.45 -2.30
C PHE A 289 -8.54 -5.98 -2.05
N LEU A 290 -7.62 -5.75 -1.11
CA LEU A 290 -7.16 -4.39 -0.79
C LEU A 290 -6.36 -3.76 -1.93
N CYS A 291 -5.64 -4.55 -2.72
CA CYS A 291 -4.85 -4.05 -3.85
C CYS A 291 -5.75 -3.59 -5.02
N ASP A 292 -6.91 -4.23 -5.19
CA ASP A 292 -7.88 -3.91 -6.26
C ASP A 292 -8.86 -2.79 -5.86
N GLY A 293 -9.10 -2.59 -4.56
CA GLY A 293 -10.06 -1.63 -4.02
C GLY A 293 -9.63 -0.16 -4.10
N GLN A 294 -9.79 0.48 -5.28
CA GLN A 294 -9.44 1.90 -5.48
C GLN A 294 -10.15 2.87 -4.51
N SER A 295 -11.38 2.56 -4.07
CA SER A 295 -12.19 3.44 -3.24
C SER A 295 -11.65 3.63 -1.81
N LEU A 296 -10.90 2.65 -1.28
CA LEU A 296 -10.31 2.76 0.06
C LEU A 296 -8.87 3.25 0.07
N TRP A 297 -8.24 3.41 -1.09
CA TRP A 297 -6.81 3.68 -1.20
C TRP A 297 -6.38 4.86 -0.30
N HIS A 298 -7.01 6.02 -0.47
CA HIS A 298 -6.62 7.23 0.26
C HIS A 298 -6.73 7.05 1.78
N SER A 299 -7.75 6.33 2.23
CA SER A 299 -8.00 6.04 3.64
C SER A 299 -7.03 5.00 4.20
N LEU A 300 -6.73 3.94 3.45
CA LEU A 300 -5.68 2.97 3.78
C LEU A 300 -4.34 3.66 3.97
N VAL A 301 -3.94 4.49 2.99
CA VAL A 301 -2.66 5.20 3.05
C VAL A 301 -2.59 6.18 4.23
N ARG A 302 -3.69 6.88 4.55
CA ARG A 302 -3.80 7.72 5.75
C ARG A 302 -3.69 6.91 7.04
N ALA A 303 -4.30 5.72 7.08
CA ALA A 303 -4.21 4.78 8.20
C ALA A 303 -2.84 4.08 8.34
N GLY A 304 -1.86 4.40 7.48
CA GLY A 304 -0.50 3.88 7.58
C GLY A 304 -0.23 2.62 6.76
N TYR A 305 -1.08 2.32 5.77
CA TYR A 305 -1.00 1.12 4.94
C TYR A 305 0.36 0.91 4.28
N THR A 306 1.07 1.95 3.85
CA THR A 306 2.42 1.83 3.26
C THR A 306 3.42 1.13 4.20
N ARG A 307 3.43 1.50 5.48
CA ARG A 307 4.31 0.86 6.48
C ARG A 307 3.84 -0.57 6.75
N PHE A 308 2.53 -0.74 6.83
CA PHE A 308 1.89 -2.01 7.10
C PHE A 308 2.20 -3.03 6.00
N ILE A 309 1.84 -2.75 4.74
CA ILE A 309 2.03 -3.66 3.60
C ILE A 309 3.50 -4.04 3.40
N THR A 310 4.44 -3.10 3.61
CA THR A 310 5.88 -3.39 3.53
C THR A 310 6.27 -4.48 4.54
N LYS A 311 5.77 -4.39 5.77
CA LYS A 311 6.02 -5.41 6.82
C LYS A 311 5.33 -6.74 6.52
N VAL A 312 4.11 -6.69 5.99
CA VAL A 312 3.35 -7.87 5.59
C VAL A 312 4.11 -8.65 4.54
N VAL A 313 4.65 -7.98 3.52
CA VAL A 313 5.47 -8.63 2.48
C VAL A 313 6.66 -9.35 3.10
N ILE A 314 7.41 -8.69 3.99
CA ILE A 314 8.56 -9.33 4.69
C ILE A 314 8.09 -10.61 5.39
N LYS A 315 7.02 -10.54 6.17
CA LYS A 315 6.48 -11.69 6.90
C LYS A 315 6.04 -12.82 5.98
N LEU A 316 5.31 -12.51 4.91
CA LEU A 316 4.87 -13.48 3.91
C LEU A 316 6.03 -14.15 3.18
N THR A 317 7.15 -13.45 3.01
CA THR A 317 8.33 -13.96 2.29
C THR A 317 9.33 -14.73 3.17
N GLU A 318 9.22 -14.64 4.51
CA GLU A 318 10.15 -15.29 5.46
C GLU A 318 9.67 -16.68 5.93
N GLY A 319 8.42 -17.06 5.63
CA GLY A 319 7.83 -18.30 6.13
C GLY A 319 8.04 -19.54 5.25
N PRO A 320 7.80 -20.76 5.79
CA PRO A 320 7.87 -22.01 5.01
C PRO A 320 6.82 -22.14 3.88
N TRP A 321 5.89 -21.20 3.79
CA TRP A 321 4.77 -21.21 2.85
C TRP A 321 5.08 -20.49 1.53
N THR A 322 6.31 -20.04 1.30
CA THR A 322 6.71 -19.36 0.04
C THR A 322 6.53 -20.23 -1.20
N ALA A 323 6.30 -21.53 -1.04
CA ALA A 323 5.95 -22.45 -2.13
C ALA A 323 4.50 -22.30 -2.60
N ASP A 324 3.60 -21.78 -1.76
CA ASP A 324 2.17 -21.62 -2.07
C ASP A 324 1.96 -20.54 -3.15
N GLN A 325 1.21 -20.89 -4.19
CA GLN A 325 0.97 -20.03 -5.34
C GLN A 325 0.12 -18.80 -5.00
N LEU A 326 -0.90 -18.94 -4.14
CA LEU A 326 -1.76 -17.83 -3.74
C LEU A 326 -0.97 -16.78 -2.93
N ILE A 327 -0.02 -17.24 -2.12
CA ILE A 327 0.86 -16.34 -1.36
C ILE A 327 1.83 -15.60 -2.29
N LYS A 328 2.39 -16.29 -3.30
CA LYS A 328 3.21 -15.65 -4.34
C LYS A 328 2.44 -14.54 -5.05
N GLU A 329 1.20 -14.81 -5.46
CA GLU A 329 0.32 -13.85 -6.11
C GLU A 329 0.01 -12.65 -5.21
N ALA A 330 -0.33 -12.90 -3.94
CA ALA A 330 -0.58 -11.84 -2.97
C ALA A 330 0.67 -10.97 -2.72
N VAL A 331 1.87 -11.54 -2.65
CA VAL A 331 3.11 -10.79 -2.49
C VAL A 331 3.40 -9.91 -3.73
N VAL A 332 3.24 -10.46 -4.95
CA VAL A 332 3.41 -9.69 -6.19
C VAL A 332 2.41 -8.53 -6.23
N SER A 333 1.13 -8.80 -5.93
CA SER A 333 0.08 -7.78 -5.91
C SER A 333 0.37 -6.69 -4.86
N CYS A 334 0.78 -7.08 -3.65
CA CYS A 334 1.19 -6.15 -2.61
C CYS A 334 2.35 -5.25 -3.04
N LEU A 335 3.37 -5.80 -3.71
CA LEU A 335 4.51 -5.02 -4.17
C LEU A 335 4.17 -4.12 -5.35
N ARG A 336 3.34 -4.56 -6.31
CA ARG A 336 2.83 -3.72 -7.41
C ARG A 336 2.00 -2.56 -6.87
N HIS A 337 1.13 -2.85 -5.90
CA HIS A 337 0.33 -1.83 -5.24
C HIS A 337 1.21 -0.88 -4.41
N LEU A 338 2.20 -1.40 -3.69
CA LEU A 338 3.19 -0.59 -2.98
C LEU A 338 3.98 0.32 -3.95
N ALA A 339 4.43 -0.20 -5.10
CA ALA A 339 5.12 0.56 -6.14
C ALA A 339 4.25 1.73 -6.63
N SER A 340 2.95 1.48 -6.80
CA SER A 340 1.97 2.48 -7.20
C SER A 340 1.70 3.50 -6.09
N ILE A 341 1.65 3.10 -4.81
CA ILE A 341 1.54 4.04 -3.69
C ILE A 341 2.76 4.95 -3.59
N ILE A 342 3.96 4.37 -3.63
CA ILE A 342 5.19 5.16 -3.43
C ILE A 342 5.49 6.12 -4.60
N SER A 343 4.94 5.88 -5.79
CA SER A 343 5.09 6.79 -6.93
C SER A 343 4.24 8.06 -6.80
N LEU A 344 3.19 8.04 -5.97
CA LEU A 344 2.31 9.20 -5.77
C LEU A 344 2.95 10.32 -4.94
N ASN A 345 3.80 9.99 -3.97
CA ASN A 345 4.34 10.96 -3.03
C ASN A 345 5.65 10.50 -2.37
N ASP A 346 6.62 11.41 -2.22
CA ASP A 346 7.91 11.14 -1.58
C ASP A 346 7.77 10.76 -0.09
N GLU A 347 6.69 11.18 0.57
CA GLU A 347 6.34 10.73 1.92
C GLU A 347 6.12 9.22 1.99
N TYR A 348 5.45 8.64 1.01
CA TYR A 348 5.19 7.20 1.02
C TYR A 348 6.46 6.41 0.78
N VAL A 349 7.37 6.91 -0.07
CA VAL A 349 8.73 6.36 -0.17
C VAL A 349 9.40 6.37 1.21
N ARG A 350 9.37 7.48 1.95
CA ARG A 350 9.97 7.55 3.30
C ARG A 350 9.34 6.55 4.27
N ARG A 351 8.01 6.37 4.23
CA ARG A 351 7.30 5.41 5.08
C ARG A 351 7.70 3.98 4.73
N ALA A 352 7.78 3.62 3.46
CA ALA A 352 8.23 2.30 2.99
C ALA A 352 9.70 2.04 3.35
N LEU A 353 10.60 3.01 3.15
CA LEU A 353 12.02 2.89 3.51
C LEU A 353 12.20 2.62 5.02
N ARG A 354 11.47 3.34 5.87
CA ARG A 354 11.49 3.10 7.34
C ARG A 354 10.84 1.78 7.74
N ALA A 355 10.06 1.17 6.86
CA ALA A 355 9.44 -0.12 7.05
C ALA A 355 10.30 -1.27 6.47
N ASN A 356 11.57 -1.01 6.13
CA ASN A 356 12.52 -1.97 5.55
C ASN A 356 12.15 -2.45 4.14
N LEU A 357 11.73 -1.54 3.25
CA LEU A 357 11.42 -1.82 1.85
C LEU A 357 12.48 -2.71 1.15
N PHE A 358 13.77 -2.45 1.35
CA PHE A 358 14.82 -3.25 0.71
C PHE A 358 14.90 -4.68 1.23
N THR A 359 14.62 -4.90 2.51
CA THR A 359 14.48 -6.26 3.05
C THR A 359 13.31 -6.98 2.38
N ALA A 360 12.16 -6.30 2.23
CA ALA A 360 11.00 -6.85 1.51
C ALA A 360 11.35 -7.25 0.07
N LEU A 361 12.07 -6.40 -0.66
CA LEU A 361 12.54 -6.70 -2.02
C LEU A 361 13.51 -7.90 -2.07
N CYS A 362 14.46 -7.98 -1.13
CA CYS A 362 15.38 -9.11 -1.07
C CYS A 362 14.65 -10.43 -0.81
N CYS A 363 13.70 -10.43 0.10
CA CYS A 363 12.94 -11.64 0.41
C CYS A 363 12.02 -12.04 -0.76
N PHE A 364 11.39 -11.07 -1.43
CA PHE A 364 10.63 -11.31 -2.67
C PHE A 364 11.48 -11.93 -3.79
N LEU A 365 12.69 -11.41 -4.02
CA LEU A 365 13.57 -11.92 -5.06
C LEU A 365 13.97 -13.39 -4.85
N ARG A 366 14.03 -13.84 -3.60
CA ARG A 366 14.32 -15.24 -3.23
C ARG A 366 13.15 -16.20 -3.45
N MET A 367 11.91 -15.70 -3.57
CA MET A 367 10.76 -16.56 -3.85
C MET A 367 10.86 -17.14 -5.25
N ASP A 368 10.33 -18.33 -5.50
CA ASP A 368 10.29 -18.90 -6.86
C ASP A 368 9.05 -18.39 -7.63
N ILE A 369 9.15 -17.20 -8.22
CA ILE A 369 8.08 -16.54 -9.01
C ILE A 369 8.66 -16.19 -10.38
N ALA A 370 8.03 -16.72 -11.44
CA ALA A 370 8.55 -16.60 -12.81
C ALA A 370 8.16 -15.27 -13.50
N GLN A 371 6.98 -14.74 -13.21
CA GLN A 371 6.41 -13.57 -13.90
C GLN A 371 6.47 -12.29 -13.03
N ASP A 372 6.53 -11.14 -13.69
CA ASP A 372 6.40 -9.77 -13.15
C ASP A 372 7.44 -9.28 -12.12
N LYS A 373 8.32 -10.14 -11.62
CA LYS A 373 9.36 -9.73 -10.65
C LYS A 373 10.21 -8.56 -11.15
N HIS A 374 10.67 -8.62 -12.39
CA HIS A 374 11.56 -7.60 -12.98
C HIS A 374 10.89 -6.24 -13.11
N GLU A 375 9.65 -6.21 -13.57
CA GLU A 375 8.88 -4.98 -13.69
C GLU A 375 8.69 -4.32 -12.31
N VAL A 376 8.19 -5.08 -11.33
CA VAL A 376 7.89 -4.55 -9.99
C VAL A 376 9.16 -4.07 -9.28
N VAL A 377 10.26 -4.84 -9.35
CA VAL A 377 11.54 -4.46 -8.74
C VAL A 377 12.10 -3.21 -9.41
N THR A 378 12.10 -3.15 -10.74
CA THR A 378 12.60 -1.99 -11.50
C THR A 378 11.78 -0.75 -11.18
N GLN A 379 10.45 -0.85 -11.17
CA GLN A 379 9.56 0.25 -10.83
C GLN A 379 9.84 0.81 -9.42
N ILE A 380 10.01 -0.06 -8.42
CA ILE A 380 10.31 0.36 -7.06
C ILE A 380 11.70 1.01 -6.98
N LEU A 381 12.73 0.40 -7.58
CA LEU A 381 14.09 0.95 -7.56
C LEU A 381 14.16 2.32 -8.26
N ASP A 382 13.52 2.47 -9.42
CA ASP A 382 13.48 3.75 -10.14
C ASP A 382 12.67 4.79 -9.35
N THR A 383 11.55 4.43 -8.74
CA THR A 383 10.75 5.35 -7.92
C THR A 383 11.54 5.84 -6.71
N VAL A 384 12.21 4.93 -5.99
CA VAL A 384 13.07 5.31 -4.85
C VAL A 384 14.26 6.14 -5.34
N ALA A 385 14.89 5.79 -6.47
CA ALA A 385 15.94 6.59 -7.06
C ALA A 385 15.46 8.01 -7.34
N GLN A 386 14.31 8.21 -8.00
CA GLN A 386 13.76 9.53 -8.27
C GLN A 386 13.48 10.30 -6.97
N ALA A 387 12.87 9.64 -5.98
CA ALA A 387 12.55 10.25 -4.70
C ALA A 387 13.80 10.75 -3.95
N THR A 388 14.98 10.17 -4.16
CA THR A 388 16.22 10.64 -3.52
C THR A 388 16.76 11.97 -4.05
N LEU A 389 16.07 12.60 -5.01
CA LEU A 389 16.26 14.01 -5.33
C LEU A 389 15.66 14.93 -4.26
N HIS A 390 14.65 14.44 -3.54
CA HIS A 390 14.04 15.15 -2.43
C HIS A 390 14.86 14.94 -1.17
N TYR A 391 15.17 16.04 -0.48
CA TYR A 391 16.03 16.02 0.70
C TYR A 391 15.49 15.12 1.82
N PRO A 392 14.20 15.13 2.18
CA PRO A 392 13.65 14.25 3.21
C PRO A 392 13.83 12.75 2.90
N SER A 393 13.60 12.37 1.64
CA SER A 393 13.70 10.98 1.16
C SER A 393 15.15 10.52 1.15
N LEU A 394 16.07 11.33 0.61
CA LEU A 394 17.50 11.01 0.67
C LEU A 394 18.04 10.97 2.10
N ARG A 395 17.56 11.84 2.99
CA ARG A 395 17.91 11.78 4.42
C ARG A 395 17.47 10.46 5.04
N THR A 396 16.27 9.99 4.70
CA THR A 396 15.73 8.72 5.19
C THR A 396 16.53 7.55 4.64
N LEU A 397 16.86 7.57 3.33
CA LEU A 397 17.74 6.58 2.72
C LEU A 397 19.13 6.57 3.39
N ALA A 398 19.72 7.75 3.62
CA ALA A 398 21.02 7.87 4.27
C ALA A 398 21.03 7.30 5.69
N SER A 399 19.93 7.41 6.45
CA SER A 399 19.85 6.82 7.78
C SER A 399 19.76 5.29 7.79
N ILE A 400 19.20 4.69 6.73
CA ILE A 400 19.13 3.23 6.60
C ILE A 400 20.26 2.66 5.74
N PHE A 401 21.13 3.52 5.21
CA PHE A 401 22.18 3.12 4.26
C PHE A 401 23.17 2.09 4.82
N PRO A 402 23.61 2.17 6.09
CA PRO A 402 24.46 1.12 6.66
C PRO A 402 23.80 -0.26 6.65
N ALA A 403 22.49 -0.33 6.98
CA ALA A 403 21.73 -1.57 6.87
C ALA A 403 21.61 -2.01 5.41
N LEU A 404 21.43 -1.08 4.48
CA LEU A 404 21.43 -1.36 3.04
C LEU A 404 22.76 -1.94 2.56
N GLU A 405 23.90 -1.51 3.09
CA GLU A 405 25.22 -2.07 2.76
C GLU A 405 25.39 -3.49 3.30
N THR A 406 24.83 -3.80 4.47
CA THR A 406 24.78 -5.20 4.95
C THR A 406 23.91 -6.08 4.05
N VAL A 407 22.78 -5.53 3.58
CA VAL A 407 21.91 -6.18 2.59
C VAL A 407 22.61 -6.28 1.24
N ASP A 408 23.46 -5.35 0.83
CA ASP A 408 24.23 -5.43 -0.42
C ASP A 408 25.29 -6.53 -0.34
N ALA A 409 25.99 -6.65 0.79
CA ALA A 409 26.99 -7.69 1.01
C ALA A 409 26.38 -9.10 1.09
N ALA A 410 25.23 -9.25 1.77
CA ALA A 410 24.50 -10.52 1.86
C ALA A 410 23.65 -10.81 0.61
N GLY A 411 23.12 -9.74 0.01
CA GLY A 411 22.12 -9.73 -1.06
C GLY A 411 22.70 -9.54 -2.44
N THR A 412 24.03 -9.41 -2.62
CA THR A 412 24.67 -9.63 -3.94
C THR A 412 24.29 -11.00 -4.50
N ARG A 413 23.95 -11.97 -3.62
CA ARG A 413 23.35 -13.24 -4.01
C ARG A 413 21.87 -13.12 -4.44
N SER A 414 21.09 -12.27 -3.76
CA SER A 414 19.65 -12.11 -4.00
C SER A 414 19.31 -11.24 -5.21
N PHE A 415 20.12 -10.23 -5.53
CA PHE A 415 20.04 -9.43 -6.76
C PHE A 415 20.99 -9.97 -7.85
N SER A 416 21.16 -11.28 -7.92
CA SER A 416 21.97 -11.92 -8.97
C SER A 416 21.18 -12.08 -10.27
N GLY A 417 21.89 -12.40 -11.36
CA GLY A 417 21.28 -12.63 -12.67
C GLY A 417 20.70 -11.34 -13.26
N ILE A 418 19.44 -11.39 -13.69
CA ILE A 418 18.81 -10.31 -14.47
C ILE A 418 18.59 -9.01 -13.70
N TYR A 419 18.64 -9.01 -12.36
CA TYR A 419 18.42 -7.82 -11.53
C TYR A 419 19.70 -7.09 -11.12
N GLN A 420 20.86 -7.69 -11.42
CA GLN A 420 22.15 -7.20 -10.94
C GLN A 420 22.47 -5.82 -11.51
N ALA A 421 22.09 -5.57 -12.76
CA ALA A 421 22.37 -4.31 -13.45
C ALA A 421 21.57 -3.15 -12.83
N GLU A 422 20.28 -3.35 -12.59
CA GLU A 422 19.36 -2.38 -11.99
C GLU A 422 19.75 -2.08 -10.54
N TRP A 423 20.05 -3.13 -9.77
CA TRP A 423 20.52 -2.97 -8.39
C TRP A 423 21.86 -2.22 -8.33
N THR A 424 22.83 -2.60 -9.16
CA THR A 424 24.14 -1.94 -9.23
C THR A 424 24.00 -0.47 -9.61
N THR A 425 23.12 -0.16 -10.57
CA THR A 425 22.80 1.20 -10.98
C THR A 425 22.20 1.99 -9.82
N PHE A 426 21.19 1.42 -9.15
CA PHE A 426 20.54 2.03 -8.00
C PHE A 426 21.51 2.31 -6.86
N ILE A 427 22.27 1.31 -6.40
CA ILE A 427 23.15 1.45 -5.24
C ILE A 427 24.29 2.43 -5.52
N THR A 428 24.83 2.45 -6.75
CA THR A 428 25.86 3.41 -7.16
C THR A 428 25.33 4.84 -7.09
N LEU A 429 24.14 5.07 -7.63
CA LEU A 429 23.47 6.37 -7.59
C LEU A 429 23.14 6.79 -6.15
N ALA A 430 22.65 5.87 -5.33
CA ALA A 430 22.34 6.12 -3.92
C ALA A 430 23.60 6.49 -3.12
N ARG A 431 24.72 5.75 -3.26
CA ARG A 431 26.01 6.07 -2.64
C ARG A 431 26.48 7.47 -3.00
N MET A 432 26.43 7.81 -4.30
CA MET A 432 26.80 9.13 -4.79
C MET A 432 25.96 10.22 -4.12
N ARG A 433 24.63 10.06 -4.08
CA ARG A 433 23.73 11.05 -3.48
C ARG A 433 23.88 11.16 -1.96
N VAL A 434 24.12 10.07 -1.24
CA VAL A 434 24.41 10.11 0.20
C VAL A 434 25.71 10.89 0.46
N ARG A 435 26.75 10.72 -0.36
CA ARG A 435 27.97 11.53 -0.28
C ARG A 435 27.68 13.02 -0.52
N LEU A 436 26.87 13.34 -1.54
CA LEU A 436 26.42 14.71 -1.81
C LEU A 436 25.66 15.30 -0.61
N LEU A 437 24.76 14.53 0.00
CA LEU A 437 24.02 14.95 1.19
C LEU A 437 24.96 15.27 2.36
N ASN A 438 25.97 14.43 2.61
CA ASN A 438 26.92 14.66 3.68
C ASN A 438 27.76 15.92 3.43
N GLN A 439 28.17 16.16 2.19
CA GLN A 439 28.88 17.39 1.81
C GLN A 439 27.98 18.62 1.98
N PHE A 440 26.72 18.53 1.53
CA PHE A 440 25.73 19.59 1.72
C PHE A 440 25.50 19.91 3.20
N ARG A 441 25.41 18.90 4.07
CA ARG A 441 25.27 19.04 5.52
C ARG A 441 26.50 19.63 6.20
N SER A 442 27.69 19.23 5.76
CA SER A 442 28.97 19.67 6.35
C SER A 442 29.24 21.16 6.20
N LYS A 443 28.38 21.90 5.48
CA LYS A 443 28.58 23.30 5.07
C LYS A 443 29.90 23.54 4.35
N LYS A 444 30.63 22.50 3.95
CA LYS A 444 31.60 22.49 2.84
C LYS A 444 30.86 22.64 1.49
N ILE A 445 29.83 23.48 1.49
CA ILE A 445 29.20 24.01 0.29
C ILE A 445 30.35 24.75 -0.37
N SER A 446 30.65 24.36 -1.60
CA SER A 446 31.62 25.06 -2.44
C SER A 446 31.41 26.56 -2.29
N SER A 447 32.48 27.34 -2.29
CA SER A 447 32.41 28.81 -2.43
C SER A 447 31.54 29.23 -3.61
N ILE A 448 31.28 28.30 -4.53
CA ILE A 448 30.37 28.37 -5.67
C ILE A 448 28.91 28.13 -5.27
N ALA A 449 28.04 29.05 -5.67
CA ALA A 449 26.59 28.92 -5.64
C ALA A 449 25.97 29.38 -6.97
N ALA A 450 24.77 28.89 -7.27
CA ALA A 450 23.99 29.35 -8.43
C ALA A 450 22.98 30.43 -8.05
N CYS A 451 22.64 31.23 -9.06
CA CYS A 451 21.49 32.10 -9.01
C CYS A 451 20.19 31.26 -9.01
N ALA A 452 19.20 31.64 -8.20
CA ALA A 452 17.91 30.97 -8.06
C ALA A 452 16.88 31.39 -9.12
N ASN A 453 17.25 32.31 -10.03
CA ASN A 453 16.46 32.57 -11.23
C ASN A 453 16.72 31.45 -12.25
N PRO A 454 15.73 30.62 -12.63
CA PRO A 454 15.93 29.48 -13.53
C PRO A 454 16.43 29.88 -14.93
N GLU A 455 16.19 31.11 -15.37
CA GLU A 455 16.75 31.63 -16.64
C GLU A 455 18.17 32.19 -16.51
N CYS A 456 18.73 32.27 -15.30
CA CYS A 456 20.06 32.82 -15.12
C CYS A 456 21.13 31.81 -15.53
N LYS A 457 21.80 32.07 -16.65
CA LYS A 457 22.89 31.24 -17.19
C LYS A 457 24.21 31.35 -16.42
N ILE A 458 24.28 32.18 -15.38
CA ILE A 458 25.51 32.40 -14.62
C ILE A 458 25.62 31.33 -13.52
N LEU A 459 26.38 30.29 -13.84
CA LEU A 459 26.86 29.30 -12.88
C LEU A 459 28.20 29.78 -12.29
N ASN A 460 28.62 29.23 -11.14
CA ASN A 460 29.95 29.49 -10.55
C ASN A 460 30.18 30.85 -9.89
N ILE A 461 29.13 31.45 -9.34
CA ILE A 461 29.30 32.72 -8.63
C ILE A 461 29.82 32.44 -7.22
N LYS A 462 30.90 33.12 -6.83
CA LYS A 462 31.34 33.14 -5.42
C LYS A 462 30.14 33.56 -4.58
N ARG A 463 29.80 32.77 -3.56
CA ARG A 463 28.62 32.96 -2.70
C ARG A 463 28.56 34.37 -2.09
N THR A 464 29.71 35.00 -1.86
CA THR A 464 29.85 36.38 -1.38
C THR A 464 29.33 37.44 -2.36
N GLY A 465 29.32 37.14 -3.66
CA GLY A 465 28.78 38.02 -4.71
C GLY A 465 27.27 37.86 -4.96
N LEU A 466 26.60 36.96 -4.25
CA LEU A 466 25.16 36.70 -4.44
C LEU A 466 24.32 37.46 -3.41
N ARG A 467 23.26 38.11 -3.89
CA ARG A 467 22.24 38.75 -3.07
C ARG A 467 21.29 37.71 -2.52
N ARG A 468 20.93 37.80 -1.24
CA ARG A 468 19.91 36.93 -0.62
C ARG A 468 18.53 37.55 -0.81
N CYS A 469 17.51 36.71 -1.00
CA CYS A 469 16.12 37.15 -0.86
C CYS A 469 15.90 37.71 0.55
N ALA A 470 15.30 38.89 0.69
CA ALA A 470 15.09 39.53 1.99
C ALA A 470 14.08 38.78 2.87
N GLY A 471 13.09 38.12 2.26
CA GLY A 471 12.09 37.31 2.95
C GLY A 471 12.67 35.98 3.42
N CYS A 472 12.76 35.00 2.52
CA CYS A 472 13.19 33.65 2.92
C CYS A 472 14.66 33.55 3.32
N LYS A 473 15.53 34.51 2.95
CA LYS A 473 17.01 34.49 3.14
C LYS A 473 17.75 33.31 2.50
N LEU A 474 17.02 32.47 1.78
CA LEU A 474 17.57 31.22 1.30
C LEU A 474 17.86 31.24 -0.19
N ALA A 475 17.05 31.92 -1.01
CA ALA A 475 17.29 32.08 -2.44
C ALA A 475 18.42 33.09 -2.67
N LEU A 476 19.33 32.77 -3.59
CA LEU A 476 20.50 33.57 -3.93
C LEU A 476 20.38 34.08 -5.36
N TYR A 477 20.69 35.35 -5.59
CA TYR A 477 20.56 35.97 -6.90
C TYR A 477 21.83 36.73 -7.26
N CYS A 478 22.27 36.59 -8.52
CA CYS A 478 23.41 37.35 -9.03
C CYS A 478 23.11 38.85 -9.17
N SER A 479 21.83 39.21 -9.29
CA SER A 479 21.39 40.59 -9.54
C SER A 479 19.96 40.82 -9.04
N LYS A 480 19.60 42.09 -8.86
CA LYS A 480 18.21 42.50 -8.55
C LYS A 480 17.23 42.13 -9.68
N LYS A 481 17.69 42.14 -10.94
CA LYS A 481 16.90 41.71 -12.11
C LYS A 481 16.51 40.24 -11.99
N CYS A 482 17.47 39.35 -11.70
CA CYS A 482 17.20 37.93 -11.49
C CYS A 482 16.27 37.68 -10.29
N GLN A 483 16.46 38.41 -9.19
CA GLN A 483 15.54 38.34 -8.06
C GLN A 483 14.11 38.75 -8.45
N THR A 484 13.95 39.83 -9.20
CA THR A 484 12.63 40.34 -9.62
C THR A 484 11.92 39.38 -10.58
N MET A 485 12.66 38.80 -11.54
CA MET A 485 12.12 37.78 -12.46
C MET A 485 11.69 36.52 -11.70
N SER A 486 12.56 35.99 -10.83
CA SER A 486 12.22 34.86 -9.95
C SER A 486 10.99 35.15 -9.08
N TRP A 487 10.88 36.38 -8.55
CA TRP A 487 9.75 36.80 -7.72
C TRP A 487 8.42 36.83 -8.46
N ARG A 488 8.39 37.45 -9.65
CA ARG A 488 7.15 37.73 -10.39
C ARG A 488 6.78 36.64 -11.39
N ILE A 489 7.76 36.13 -12.13
CA ILE A 489 7.55 35.22 -13.27
C ILE A 489 7.56 33.76 -12.78
N TYR A 490 8.55 33.39 -11.97
CA TYR A 490 8.71 32.00 -11.48
C TYR A 490 8.10 31.76 -10.11
N ASN A 491 7.13 32.59 -9.73
CA ASN A 491 6.34 32.43 -8.52
C ASN A 491 7.17 32.28 -7.22
N HIS A 492 8.38 32.85 -7.12
CA HIS A 492 9.12 32.79 -5.86
C HIS A 492 8.37 33.51 -4.72
N ARG A 493 7.43 34.42 -5.02
CA ARG A 493 6.58 35.07 -4.02
C ARG A 493 5.80 34.06 -3.17
N SER A 494 5.13 33.07 -3.78
CA SER A 494 4.35 32.06 -3.05
C SER A 494 5.28 31.15 -2.23
N ILE A 495 6.38 30.71 -2.84
CA ILE A 495 7.40 29.86 -2.22
C ILE A 495 8.06 30.58 -1.03
N CYS A 496 8.34 31.87 -1.17
CA CYS A 496 8.98 32.67 -0.14
C CYS A 496 8.10 32.85 1.09
N ALA A 497 6.78 32.95 0.92
CA ALA A 497 5.84 33.02 2.05
C ALA A 497 5.83 31.69 2.84
N GLY A 498 5.80 30.55 2.15
CA GLY A 498 5.85 29.23 2.79
C GLY A 498 7.21 28.89 3.41
N ALA A 499 8.31 29.41 2.88
CA ALA A 499 9.66 29.13 3.40
C ALA A 499 9.96 29.77 4.77
N CYS A 500 9.15 30.75 5.21
CA CYS A 500 9.21 31.31 6.56
C CYS A 500 8.37 30.50 7.58
N SER A 501 7.56 29.55 7.13
CA SER A 501 6.74 28.66 7.95
C SER A 501 7.19 27.20 7.81
N GLU A 502 6.38 26.25 8.30
CA GLU A 502 6.65 24.81 8.41
C GLU A 502 7.09 24.10 7.11
N ASN A 503 7.03 24.74 5.94
CA ASN A 503 7.47 24.19 4.64
C ASN A 503 8.99 24.27 4.38
N ALA A 504 9.80 24.38 5.43
CA ALA A 504 11.27 24.35 5.34
C ALA A 504 11.82 23.07 4.66
N SER A 505 11.04 21.98 4.62
CA SER A 505 11.43 20.71 4.00
C SER A 505 11.52 20.78 2.46
N GLU A 506 10.49 21.32 1.80
CA GLU A 506 10.42 21.45 0.35
C GLU A 506 11.54 22.37 -0.16
N TYR A 507 11.68 23.51 0.50
CA TYR A 507 12.73 24.45 0.17
C TYR A 507 14.15 23.85 0.32
N ARG A 508 14.36 23.01 1.34
CA ARG A 508 15.62 22.29 1.54
C ARG A 508 15.87 21.25 0.44
N SER A 509 14.81 20.62 -0.09
CA SER A 509 14.88 19.76 -1.28
C SER A 509 15.36 20.54 -2.50
N THR A 510 14.76 21.69 -2.81
CA THR A 510 15.19 22.52 -3.95
C THR A 510 16.65 22.94 -3.83
N ARG A 511 17.11 23.35 -2.64
CA ARG A 511 18.53 23.69 -2.42
C ARG A 511 19.46 22.50 -2.57
N PHE A 512 19.05 21.34 -2.07
CA PHE A 512 19.82 20.13 -2.22
C PHE A 512 19.91 19.72 -3.70
N LEU A 513 18.80 19.79 -4.43
CA LEU A 513 18.76 19.50 -5.86
C LEU A 513 19.69 20.44 -6.65
N HIS A 514 19.61 21.75 -6.43
CA HIS A 514 20.54 22.70 -7.05
C HIS A 514 22.00 22.40 -6.71
N PHE A 515 22.28 22.05 -5.45
CA PHE A 515 23.62 21.66 -5.04
C PHE A 515 24.09 20.39 -5.76
N ALA A 516 23.23 19.39 -5.89
CA ALA A 516 23.52 18.15 -6.59
C ALA A 516 23.77 18.39 -8.09
N ILE A 517 22.91 19.17 -8.76
CA ILE A 517 23.06 19.53 -10.18
C ILE A 517 24.37 20.26 -10.42
N LEU A 518 24.67 21.30 -9.64
CA LEU A 518 25.92 22.06 -9.80
C LEU A 518 27.14 21.18 -9.61
N ARG A 519 27.11 20.31 -8.61
CA ARG A 519 28.23 19.44 -8.30
C ARG A 519 28.47 18.40 -9.41
N GLU A 520 27.39 17.84 -9.94
CA GLU A 520 27.45 16.90 -11.05
C GLU A 520 27.95 17.59 -12.33
N TYR A 521 27.41 18.77 -12.64
CA TYR A 521 27.88 19.63 -13.72
C TYR A 521 29.39 19.88 -13.61
N HIS A 522 29.88 20.27 -12.44
CA HIS A 522 31.31 20.47 -12.22
C HIS A 522 32.16 19.21 -12.40
N ALA A 523 31.65 18.07 -11.92
CA ALA A 523 32.36 16.80 -12.03
C ALA A 523 32.49 16.35 -13.49
N GLN A 524 31.46 16.61 -14.31
CA GLN A 524 31.43 16.15 -15.70
C GLN A 524 31.98 17.17 -16.69
N LYS A 525 31.92 18.48 -16.39
CA LYS A 525 32.33 19.57 -17.30
C LYS A 525 33.71 19.34 -17.90
N SER A 526 34.71 19.04 -17.07
CA SER A 526 36.08 18.85 -17.57
C SER A 526 36.20 17.63 -18.48
N ASN A 527 35.54 16.52 -18.16
CA ASN A 527 35.58 15.31 -18.98
C ASN A 527 34.89 15.53 -20.34
N LEU A 528 33.80 16.29 -20.36
CA LEU A 528 33.09 16.62 -21.59
C LEU A 528 33.88 17.56 -22.47
N ILE A 529 34.46 18.62 -21.87
CA ILE A 529 35.35 19.54 -22.61
C ILE A 529 36.52 18.77 -23.21
N LEU A 530 37.15 17.85 -22.46
CA LEU A 530 38.27 17.06 -22.97
C LEU A 530 37.87 16.10 -24.10
N LYS A 531 36.73 15.39 -23.97
CA LYS A 531 36.21 14.53 -25.04
C LYS A 531 35.92 15.31 -26.32
N GLU A 532 35.34 16.50 -26.18
CA GLU A 532 34.98 17.31 -27.34
C GLU A 532 36.15 18.04 -27.96
N LEU A 533 37.13 18.49 -27.18
CA LEU A 533 38.37 19.02 -27.73
C LEU A 533 39.09 17.96 -28.58
N ALA A 534 39.10 16.70 -28.12
CA ALA A 534 39.66 15.59 -28.89
C ALA A 534 38.88 15.35 -30.20
N TYR A 535 37.53 15.38 -30.15
CA TYR A 535 36.69 15.19 -31.33
C TYR A 535 36.75 16.39 -32.32
N ALA A 536 36.77 17.62 -31.81
CA ALA A 536 36.88 18.84 -32.59
C ALA A 536 38.22 18.89 -33.35
N ASN A 537 39.32 18.51 -32.69
CA ASN A 537 40.62 18.36 -33.33
C ASN A 537 40.61 17.28 -34.42
N PHE A 538 39.93 16.16 -34.18
CA PHE A 538 39.83 15.08 -35.18
C PHE A 538 38.99 15.46 -36.40
N THR A 539 37.91 16.23 -36.22
CA THR A 539 36.94 16.54 -37.29
C THR A 539 37.14 17.90 -37.95
N GLY A 540 38.07 18.73 -37.45
CA GLY A 540 38.30 20.09 -37.93
C GLY A 540 37.15 21.07 -37.59
N ARG A 541 36.18 20.66 -36.75
CA ARG A 541 35.04 21.51 -36.38
C ARG A 541 35.46 22.53 -35.33
N LYS A 542 35.13 23.82 -35.59
CA LYS A 542 35.58 24.96 -34.76
C LYS A 542 34.62 25.35 -33.64
N ALA A 543 33.41 24.78 -33.59
CA ALA A 543 32.43 25.11 -32.57
C ALA A 543 31.54 23.92 -32.24
N PHE A 544 31.28 23.72 -30.96
CA PHE A 544 30.32 22.74 -30.45
C PHE A 544 29.59 23.32 -29.25
N CYS A 545 28.42 22.74 -28.95
CA CYS A 545 27.63 23.08 -27.78
C CYS A 545 27.46 21.86 -26.89
N LEU A 546 27.66 22.04 -25.59
CA LEU A 546 27.35 21.02 -24.59
C LEU A 546 25.91 21.21 -24.11
N LEU A 547 25.08 20.20 -24.36
CA LEU A 547 23.72 20.11 -23.88
C LEU A 547 23.68 19.23 -22.62
N PHE A 548 23.28 19.82 -21.51
CA PHE A 548 23.07 19.11 -20.25
C PHE A 548 21.59 18.83 -20.04
N ARG A 549 21.26 17.59 -19.72
CA ARG A 549 19.90 17.16 -19.37
C ARG A 549 19.92 16.49 -18.00
N TYR A 550 19.04 16.96 -17.12
CA TYR A 550 18.82 16.33 -15.83
C TYR A 550 17.41 15.73 -15.82
N ILE A 551 17.30 14.45 -16.15
CA ILE A 551 16.00 13.76 -16.30
C ILE A 551 15.90 12.69 -15.23
N ALA A 552 14.84 12.74 -14.42
CA ALA A 552 14.58 11.76 -13.37
C ALA A 552 15.79 11.54 -12.43
N GLY A 553 16.59 12.59 -12.24
CA GLY A 553 17.77 12.55 -11.38
C GLY A 553 19.03 11.93 -12.01
N ARG A 554 18.95 11.52 -13.28
CA ARG A 554 20.11 11.11 -14.07
C ARG A 554 20.60 12.34 -14.84
N PHE A 555 21.88 12.62 -14.70
CA PHE A 555 22.56 13.65 -15.47
C PHE A 555 23.08 13.02 -16.75
N SER A 556 22.66 13.53 -17.90
CA SER A 556 23.26 13.22 -19.18
C SER A 556 23.78 14.49 -19.82
N ALA A 557 24.87 14.36 -20.53
CA ALA A 557 25.41 15.41 -21.36
C ALA A 557 25.57 14.87 -22.77
N SER A 558 25.07 15.63 -23.73
CA SER A 558 25.23 15.33 -25.15
C SER A 558 25.85 16.53 -25.84
N VAL A 559 26.51 16.29 -26.96
CA VAL A 559 27.15 17.36 -27.72
C VAL A 559 26.37 17.61 -28.97
N VAL A 560 26.10 18.89 -29.25
CA VAL A 560 25.39 19.31 -30.42
C VAL A 560 26.27 20.27 -31.21
N PHE A 561 26.53 19.93 -32.46
CA PHE A 561 27.29 20.78 -33.36
C PHE A 561 26.40 21.90 -33.91
N ALA A 562 26.98 23.09 -34.08
CA ALA A 562 26.25 24.30 -34.48
C ALA A 562 25.40 24.10 -35.76
N ASP A 563 25.95 23.37 -36.74
CA ASP A 563 25.31 23.13 -38.04
C ASP A 563 24.11 22.18 -37.94
N SER A 564 24.14 21.22 -37.02
CA SER A 564 23.04 20.29 -36.76
C SER A 564 21.97 20.91 -35.88
N TYR A 565 22.35 21.82 -34.97
CA TYR A 565 21.46 22.42 -33.98
C TYR A 565 20.38 23.30 -34.62
N LYS A 566 20.72 24.06 -35.68
CA LYS A 566 19.78 24.92 -36.40
C LYS A 566 18.60 24.10 -36.96
N LYS A 567 18.89 22.94 -37.55
CA LYS A 567 17.88 21.96 -38.00
C LYS A 567 17.07 21.33 -36.86
N THR A 568 17.71 21.04 -35.71
CA THR A 568 17.02 20.40 -34.58
C THR A 568 16.04 21.35 -33.87
N ILE A 569 16.36 22.63 -33.73
CA ILE A 569 15.42 23.64 -33.20
C ILE A 569 14.24 23.83 -34.14
N GLU A 570 14.50 23.96 -35.44
CA GLU A 570 13.46 24.20 -36.45
C GLU A 570 12.45 23.04 -36.54
N ASN A 571 12.88 21.80 -36.30
CA ASN A 571 12.02 20.61 -36.38
C ASN A 571 11.35 20.22 -35.05
N HIS A 572 11.79 20.77 -33.92
CA HIS A 572 11.21 20.50 -32.60
C HIS A 572 11.07 21.80 -31.80
N PRO A 573 10.03 22.62 -32.08
CA PRO A 573 9.72 23.75 -31.23
C PRO A 573 9.42 23.22 -29.83
N THR A 574 10.27 23.57 -28.86
CA THR A 574 10.21 23.12 -27.48
C THR A 574 8.98 23.72 -26.78
N ALA A 575 7.81 23.13 -26.99
CA ALA A 575 6.61 23.40 -26.20
C ALA A 575 6.73 22.65 -24.87
N GLY A 576 7.15 23.35 -23.80
CA GLY A 576 6.85 22.95 -22.42
C GLY A 576 7.87 22.15 -21.61
N LEU A 577 9.10 21.88 -22.09
CA LEU A 577 10.14 21.24 -21.27
C LEU A 577 11.03 22.26 -20.53
N PRO A 578 11.44 22.00 -19.27
CA PRO A 578 12.32 22.89 -18.52
C PRO A 578 13.73 22.92 -19.12
N SER A 579 14.13 24.12 -19.53
CA SER A 579 15.48 24.64 -19.86
C SER A 579 16.57 23.64 -20.29
N VAL A 580 16.85 23.65 -21.59
CA VAL A 580 18.09 23.19 -22.23
C VAL A 580 19.22 24.17 -21.87
N GLU A 581 20.25 23.72 -21.13
CA GLU A 581 21.49 24.50 -20.95
C GLU A 581 22.32 24.50 -22.24
N MET A 582 22.86 25.67 -22.60
CA MET A 582 23.60 25.87 -23.84
C MET A 582 24.87 26.66 -23.53
N HIS A 583 26.04 26.02 -23.67
CA HIS A 583 27.34 26.69 -23.62
C HIS A 583 27.96 26.68 -25.02
N LEU A 584 28.09 27.87 -25.62
CA LEU A 584 28.91 28.07 -26.82
C LEU A 584 30.36 28.23 -26.38
N VAL A 585 31.24 27.37 -26.89
CA VAL A 585 32.69 27.52 -26.74
C VAL A 585 33.21 27.98 -28.10
N ASP A 586 33.52 29.27 -28.22
CA ASP A 586 34.20 29.80 -29.39
C ASP A 586 35.68 29.43 -29.33
N LEU A 587 36.15 28.61 -30.28
CA LEU A 587 37.57 28.34 -30.45
C LEU A 587 38.21 29.51 -31.22
N PRO A 588 39.38 30.01 -30.81
CA PRO A 588 40.05 31.11 -31.50
C PRO A 588 40.37 30.75 -32.96
N LYS A 589 40.40 31.78 -33.83
CA LYS A 589 40.48 31.65 -35.30
C LYS A 589 41.81 31.12 -35.84
N GLN A 590 42.79 30.80 -35.00
CA GLN A 590 44.08 30.19 -35.38
C GLN A 590 44.47 29.09 -34.38
N PRO A 591 45.17 28.01 -34.81
CA PRO A 591 45.59 26.94 -33.93
C PRO A 591 46.80 27.41 -33.11
N ILE A 592 46.55 28.05 -31.98
CA ILE A 592 47.56 28.31 -30.95
C ILE A 592 47.15 27.52 -29.72
N TYR A 593 47.89 26.46 -29.43
CA TYR A 593 47.73 25.67 -28.21
C TYR A 593 48.26 26.45 -27.02
N ALA A 594 47.38 27.24 -26.38
CA ALA A 594 47.67 27.81 -25.07
C ALA A 594 46.40 27.79 -24.21
N ILE A 595 46.32 26.81 -23.30
CA ILE A 595 45.32 26.77 -22.24
C ILE A 595 46.02 27.28 -20.97
N ALA A 596 45.80 28.55 -20.62
CA ALA A 596 46.24 29.10 -19.34
C ALA A 596 45.27 28.64 -18.24
N LEU A 597 45.75 27.81 -17.31
CA LEU A 597 44.99 27.35 -16.13
C LEU A 597 45.76 27.65 -14.86
N ARG A 598 45.25 28.58 -14.04
CA ARG A 598 45.77 28.86 -12.69
C ARG A 598 45.41 27.69 -11.77
N THR A 599 46.40 26.97 -11.25
CA THR A 599 46.18 25.89 -10.27
C THR A 599 46.94 26.16 -8.98
N SER A 600 46.26 26.03 -7.84
CA SER A 600 46.87 26.00 -6.51
C SER A 600 46.63 24.61 -5.90
N GLY A 601 47.61 23.71 -5.98
CA GLY A 601 47.54 22.38 -5.36
C GLY A 601 48.52 21.35 -5.92
N ARG A 602 49.13 20.56 -5.02
CA ARG A 602 50.35 19.74 -5.18
C ARG A 602 50.32 18.53 -6.14
N VAL A 603 49.35 18.42 -7.04
CA VAL A 603 49.46 17.48 -8.16
C VAL A 603 49.02 18.23 -9.40
N SER A 604 49.96 18.44 -10.32
CA SER A 604 49.71 19.25 -11.50
C SER A 604 48.63 18.58 -12.35
N MET A 605 47.68 19.36 -12.86
CA MET A 605 46.66 18.85 -13.80
C MET A 605 47.33 18.22 -15.05
N LYS A 606 48.56 18.64 -15.36
CA LYS A 606 49.46 18.06 -16.36
C LYS A 606 49.71 16.57 -16.12
N GLU A 607 50.04 16.14 -14.89
CA GLU A 607 50.26 14.72 -14.57
C GLU A 607 49.01 13.88 -14.72
N ARG A 608 47.83 14.42 -14.37
CA ARG A 608 46.56 13.70 -14.57
C ARG A 608 46.18 13.55 -16.04
N ILE A 609 46.46 14.58 -16.86
CA ILE A 609 46.24 14.54 -18.31
C ILE A 609 47.20 13.52 -18.94
N LEU A 610 48.49 13.56 -18.60
CA LEU A 610 49.50 12.61 -19.09
C LEU A 610 49.17 11.16 -18.71
N GLN A 611 48.76 10.90 -17.46
CA GLN A 611 48.34 9.57 -17.03
C GLN A 611 47.07 9.06 -17.75
N THR A 612 46.15 9.96 -18.09
CA THR A 612 44.92 9.61 -18.81
C THR A 612 45.22 9.32 -20.29
N VAL A 613 46.11 10.11 -20.91
CA VAL A 613 46.57 9.91 -22.29
C VAL A 613 47.38 8.61 -22.40
N GLN A 614 48.29 8.32 -21.47
CA GLN A 614 49.03 7.05 -21.41
C GLN A 614 48.10 5.84 -21.25
N LYS A 615 47.00 5.97 -20.50
CA LYS A 615 46.00 4.88 -20.34
C LYS A 615 45.16 4.63 -21.60
N ILE A 616 45.01 5.62 -22.48
CA ILE A 616 44.20 5.53 -23.72
C ILE A 616 45.03 5.00 -24.90
N SER A 617 46.35 4.92 -24.76
CA SER A 617 47.30 4.43 -25.78
C SER A 617 47.22 2.91 -25.99
N SER A 618 46.16 2.44 -26.64
CA SER A 618 46.18 1.22 -27.46
C SER A 618 46.41 1.61 -28.92
N ALA A 619 47.66 1.50 -29.37
CA ALA A 619 48.17 1.47 -30.76
C ALA A 619 47.72 2.51 -31.82
N LYS A 620 46.69 3.33 -31.61
CA LYS A 620 46.12 4.23 -32.64
C LYS A 620 46.40 5.73 -32.44
N PHE A 621 47.22 6.12 -31.48
CA PHE A 621 47.45 7.53 -31.12
C PHE A 621 48.93 7.90 -30.87
N GLU A 622 49.89 7.15 -31.45
CA GLU A 622 51.32 7.46 -31.30
C GLU A 622 51.70 8.87 -31.78
N ASP A 623 51.05 9.39 -32.82
CA ASP A 623 51.34 10.73 -33.34
C ASP A 623 50.81 11.84 -32.41
N ALA A 624 49.63 11.65 -31.80
CA ALA A 624 49.09 12.58 -30.81
C ALA A 624 49.92 12.60 -29.50
N ALA A 625 50.53 11.47 -29.13
CA ALA A 625 51.43 11.39 -27.98
C ALA A 625 52.78 12.09 -28.24
N LYS A 626 53.31 12.01 -29.47
CA LYS A 626 54.51 12.75 -29.89
C LYS A 626 54.29 14.25 -29.94
N ASP A 627 53.11 14.71 -30.36
CA ASP A 627 52.76 16.14 -30.37
C ASP A 627 52.54 16.70 -28.95
N LEU A 628 52.00 15.89 -28.02
CA LEU A 628 51.89 16.28 -26.61
C LEU A 628 53.24 16.39 -25.89
N ALA A 629 54.23 15.59 -26.29
CA ALA A 629 55.58 15.61 -25.72
C ALA A 629 56.39 16.87 -26.12
N ARG A 630 55.93 17.64 -27.13
CA ARG A 630 56.57 18.85 -27.64
C ARG A 630 56.05 20.16 -27.02
N LEU A 631 55.09 20.09 -26.09
CA LEU A 631 54.55 21.27 -25.42
C LEU A 631 55.49 21.78 -24.32
N GLU A 632 56.14 22.93 -24.54
CA GLU A 632 56.80 23.69 -23.49
C GLU A 632 55.78 24.38 -22.58
N VAL A 633 56.02 24.29 -21.26
CA VAL A 633 55.24 25.03 -20.27
C VAL A 633 55.97 26.34 -20.03
N VAL A 634 55.40 27.45 -20.52
CA VAL A 634 55.88 28.79 -20.17
C VAL A 634 55.13 29.24 -18.91
N GLU A 635 55.84 29.29 -17.78
CA GLU A 635 55.35 29.94 -16.56
C GLU A 635 55.74 31.42 -16.62
N THR A 636 54.78 32.30 -16.92
CA THR A 636 54.93 33.73 -16.67
C THR A 636 54.31 34.09 -15.32
N TYR A 637 55.15 34.60 -14.42
CA TYR A 637 54.72 35.27 -13.21
C TYR A 637 54.71 36.77 -13.52
N ASP A 638 53.54 37.34 -13.75
CA ASP A 638 53.37 38.79 -13.70
C ASP A 638 52.45 39.10 -12.52
N GLY A 639 53.06 39.70 -11.51
CA GLY A 639 52.37 40.29 -10.38
C GLY A 639 51.70 41.57 -10.86
N ASP A 640 50.45 41.76 -10.46
CA ASP A 640 49.66 42.97 -10.68
C ASP A 640 49.18 43.23 -12.11
N ALA A 641 47.98 42.70 -12.41
CA ALA A 641 46.84 43.55 -12.81
C ALA A 641 45.57 42.70 -13.01
N ASN A 642 44.43 43.26 -12.61
CA ASN A 642 43.12 42.82 -13.05
C ASN A 642 43.00 43.04 -14.58
N VAL A 643 42.60 42.02 -15.34
CA VAL A 643 41.35 41.91 -16.15
C VAL A 643 41.18 40.46 -16.56
#